data_AF-A0ABD3IE23-F1
#
_entry.id   AF-A0ABD3IE23-F1
#
_cell.length_a   1.000
_cell.length_b   1.000
_cell.length_c   1.000
_cell.angle_alpha   90.00
_cell.angle_beta   90.00
_cell.angle_gamma   90.00
#
_symmetry.space_group_name_H-M   'P 1'
#
loop_
_entity.id
_entity.type
_entity.pdbx_description
1 polymer ?
#
loop_
_entity_poly.entity_id
_entity_poly.type
_entity_poly.pdbx_seq_one_letter_code
_entity_poly.pdbx_strand_id
1 'polypeptide(L)'
;MSSYVTSFVAKNTNRAYVKKQREFIEWCNKKEGFEDGCIVTPGKLHLFLVEEVIGRERRNKKRDNEQRKVVGKATIQGYTAAVVDLWSQQKQQKVNAHPNPRTDAVQLLLRNVQSEQEETRKRNFDDRGIGTLLDGYTTVSELNGIADYFWQKGRDHEVHLRNLVAFLLSHYALMRGESIRGMELPDLHSVLLDKEGYSQCYALILVMRQGKTNQFGRLEVAACLRNSEVSICPFGALGFYLFWRWHMQGEDFPSFARSSDWYNIKLLKSGTNLCKEVDYRVHKESIESAFAAIGLKSKAKTHVGRGSGARMAELGGASEAQIRRLGRWNHQTMENCYLTSLPREAMRTLAGFSPSQGQFFLSRMAVTPPSQLTSKLFPQVEYWLSKLEVGDCEQSIAAGGFLHLLKLLRIVILQDSVFLRIRHPTHPVWKHGVFSDPSYISFAEQLSVAVANQVDPAELQLQRAMPIMTDRISSLHEDLTNKFNGVELRLSQQTEELRGLKSRLEDIMNGNAEMRLCARFDMNWPSSRQTSTLEQRVDVNTNAGSSRIETIDLPRTYRLSRGIITVTDLWREWTEGLGGGPSVKELERKWGTAWCEGNERRFFNRRKIVLEAIENRASQLLGGITEENLKLAAQWFEEKRQSQKKSLDWLSKNIKNFSSVFSG
;
A
#
# COMPACT_ATOMS: atom_id res chain seq x y z
N MET A 1 -44.17 22.77 -8.21
CA MET A 1 -43.32 21.89 -7.37
C MET A 1 -43.01 20.63 -8.17
N SER A 2 -42.05 20.69 -9.09
CA SER A 2 -41.72 19.56 -9.96
C SER A 2 -40.49 18.81 -9.44
N SER A 3 -40.51 17.49 -9.63
CA SER A 3 -39.79 16.43 -8.95
C SER A 3 -38.26 16.62 -8.86
N TYR A 4 -37.74 16.55 -7.64
CA TYR A 4 -36.30 16.47 -7.40
C TYR A 4 -35.79 15.09 -7.84
N VAL A 5 -35.01 15.06 -8.93
CA VAL A 5 -34.07 13.98 -9.19
C VAL A 5 -33.15 13.89 -7.97
N THR A 6 -33.14 12.75 -7.30
CA THR A 6 -32.30 12.45 -6.15
C THR A 6 -30.83 12.67 -6.51
N SER A 7 -30.18 13.67 -5.90
CA SER A 7 -28.76 13.92 -6.17
C SER A 7 -27.91 12.71 -5.79
N PHE A 8 -26.92 12.38 -6.61
CA PHE A 8 -25.95 11.30 -6.38
C PHE A 8 -24.88 11.62 -5.33
N VAL A 9 -25.20 12.43 -4.30
CA VAL A 9 -24.23 13.06 -3.40
C VAL A 9 -24.69 12.98 -1.92
N ALA A 10 -23.74 12.85 -0.97
CA ALA A 10 -23.97 12.61 0.47
C ALA A 10 -24.98 13.60 1.01
N LYS A 11 -25.84 13.20 1.94
CA LYS A 11 -26.78 14.10 2.61
C LYS A 11 -26.16 15.43 3.07
N ASN A 12 -24.98 15.38 3.71
CA ASN A 12 -24.27 16.58 4.14
C ASN A 12 -23.63 17.38 2.99
N THR A 13 -23.13 16.70 1.96
CA THR A 13 -22.54 17.33 0.79
C THR A 13 -23.61 17.94 -0.12
N ASN A 14 -24.74 17.27 -0.33
CA ASN A 14 -25.92 17.80 -1.01
C ASN A 14 -26.43 19.07 -0.30
N ARG A 15 -26.63 19.03 1.03
CA ARG A 15 -27.01 20.24 1.79
C ARG A 15 -26.05 21.41 1.54
N ALA A 16 -24.75 21.12 1.48
CA ALA A 16 -23.72 22.12 1.20
C ALA A 16 -23.67 22.54 -0.28
N TYR A 17 -24.08 21.69 -1.23
CA TYR A 17 -24.12 21.97 -2.66
C TYR A 17 -25.34 22.79 -3.02
N VAL A 18 -26.52 22.43 -2.54
CA VAL A 18 -27.78 23.16 -2.78
C VAL A 18 -27.63 24.64 -2.44
N LYS A 19 -27.00 24.96 -1.30
CA LYS A 19 -26.73 26.36 -0.92
C LYS A 19 -25.83 27.08 -1.94
N LYS A 20 -24.78 26.42 -2.42
CA LYS A 20 -23.84 27.01 -3.39
C LYS A 20 -24.42 27.11 -4.80
N GLN A 21 -25.21 26.12 -5.21
CA GLN A 21 -25.95 26.11 -6.48
C GLN A 21 -26.97 27.24 -6.49
N ARG A 22 -27.69 27.46 -5.39
CA ARG A 22 -28.61 28.59 -5.25
C ARG A 22 -27.90 29.94 -5.42
N GLU A 23 -26.76 30.13 -4.76
CA GLU A 23 -25.96 31.36 -4.92
C GLU A 23 -25.53 31.58 -6.38
N PHE A 24 -25.14 30.53 -7.10
CA PHE A 24 -24.82 30.61 -8.52
C PHE A 24 -26.04 30.99 -9.38
N ILE A 25 -27.19 30.37 -9.14
CA ILE A 25 -28.44 30.66 -9.88
C ILE A 25 -28.89 32.10 -9.62
N GLU A 26 -28.85 32.56 -8.37
CA GLU A 26 -29.17 33.94 -8.00
C GLU A 26 -28.24 34.95 -8.67
N TRP A 27 -26.94 34.64 -8.77
CA TRP A 27 -25.98 35.48 -9.50
C TRP A 27 -26.26 35.52 -11.00
N CYS A 28 -26.53 34.38 -11.64
CA CYS A 28 -26.89 34.33 -13.06
C CYS A 28 -28.13 35.17 -13.38
N ASN A 29 -29.15 35.14 -12.50
CA ASN A 29 -30.39 35.90 -12.71
C ASN A 29 -30.20 37.42 -12.53
N LYS A 30 -29.15 37.86 -11.82
CA LYS A 30 -28.86 39.28 -11.58
C LYS A 30 -27.92 39.88 -12.62
N LYS A 31 -27.15 39.05 -13.32
CA LYS A 31 -26.20 39.51 -14.35
C LYS A 31 -26.91 39.74 -15.67
N GLU A 32 -26.78 40.94 -16.21
CA GLU A 32 -27.22 41.28 -17.56
C GLU A 32 -26.34 40.57 -18.60
N GLY A 33 -26.94 40.08 -19.70
CA GLY A 33 -26.22 39.45 -20.82
C GLY A 33 -26.16 37.91 -20.81
N PHE A 34 -26.87 37.23 -19.91
CA PHE A 34 -27.03 35.76 -19.95
C PHE A 34 -28.39 35.35 -20.52
N GLU A 35 -28.50 35.30 -21.85
CA GLU A 35 -29.73 34.91 -22.57
C GLU A 35 -30.18 33.47 -22.27
N ASP A 36 -29.22 32.60 -21.95
CA ASP A 36 -29.39 31.20 -21.55
C ASP A 36 -29.67 31.01 -20.04
N GLY A 37 -29.84 32.12 -19.30
CA GLY A 37 -30.22 32.13 -17.89
C GLY A 37 -29.23 31.38 -16.98
N CYS A 38 -29.72 30.39 -16.23
CA CYS A 38 -28.93 29.63 -15.25
C CYS A 38 -28.22 28.38 -15.83
N ILE A 39 -28.19 28.22 -17.16
CA ILE A 39 -27.42 27.16 -17.83
C ILE A 39 -25.93 27.33 -17.48
N VAL A 40 -25.32 26.25 -16.96
CA VAL A 40 -23.93 26.27 -16.54
C VAL A 40 -23.01 26.15 -17.76
N THR A 41 -22.16 27.15 -17.96
CA THR A 41 -21.11 27.14 -18.99
C THR A 41 -19.71 27.24 -18.36
N PRO A 42 -18.65 26.83 -19.06
CA PRO A 42 -17.28 27.05 -18.60
C PRO A 42 -16.97 28.51 -18.23
N GLY A 43 -17.43 29.45 -19.07
CA GLY A 43 -17.24 30.89 -18.86
C GLY A 43 -17.97 31.40 -17.62
N LYS A 44 -19.23 31.00 -17.43
CA LYS A 44 -20.03 31.39 -16.25
C LYS A 44 -19.44 30.87 -14.95
N LEU A 45 -18.96 29.61 -14.93
CA LEU A 45 -18.29 29.08 -13.74
C LEU A 45 -17.03 29.88 -13.42
N HIS A 46 -16.19 30.17 -14.41
CA HIS A 46 -14.99 30.97 -14.21
C HIS A 46 -15.34 32.36 -13.67
N LEU A 47 -16.25 33.08 -14.34
CA LEU A 47 -16.64 34.44 -13.97
C LEU A 47 -17.27 34.49 -12.57
N PHE A 48 -18.18 33.57 -12.24
CA PHE A 48 -18.77 33.47 -10.92
C PHE A 48 -17.73 33.26 -9.82
N LEU A 49 -16.72 32.41 -10.06
CA LEU A 49 -15.67 32.19 -9.07
C LEU A 49 -14.83 33.45 -8.83
N VAL A 50 -14.51 34.20 -9.90
CA VAL A 50 -13.74 35.45 -9.81
C VAL A 50 -14.53 36.54 -9.10
N GLU A 51 -15.79 36.76 -9.49
CA GLU A 51 -16.59 37.89 -9.02
C GLU A 51 -17.19 37.67 -7.62
N GLU A 52 -17.69 36.46 -7.32
CA GLU A 52 -18.53 36.22 -6.14
C GLU A 52 -17.87 35.37 -5.04
N VAL A 53 -16.84 34.60 -5.39
CA VAL A 53 -16.29 33.58 -4.47
C VAL A 53 -14.88 33.89 -4.02
N ILE A 54 -13.98 34.24 -4.94
CA ILE A 54 -12.60 34.63 -4.64
C ILE A 54 -12.61 36.02 -3.98
N GLY A 55 -11.72 36.25 -3.03
CA GLY A 55 -11.65 37.51 -2.29
C GLY A 55 -12.76 37.71 -1.25
N ARG A 56 -13.86 36.93 -1.30
CA ARG A 56 -14.98 37.06 -0.35
C ARG A 56 -14.58 36.70 1.08
N GLU A 57 -15.06 37.47 2.05
CA GLU A 57 -14.89 37.16 3.47
C GLU A 57 -15.71 35.92 3.89
N ARG A 58 -15.22 35.17 4.88
CA ARG A 58 -15.97 34.03 5.43
C ARG A 58 -17.18 34.49 6.23
N ARG A 59 -18.37 33.98 5.85
CA ARG A 59 -19.67 34.32 6.48
C ARG A 59 -19.81 33.98 7.98
N ASN A 60 -18.89 33.24 8.61
CA ASN A 60 -18.96 32.83 10.03
C ASN A 60 -17.61 32.95 10.76
N LYS A 61 -17.43 34.06 11.48
CA LYS A 61 -16.97 34.19 12.89
C LYS A 61 -16.70 35.68 13.17
N LYS A 62 -17.66 36.37 13.79
CA LYS A 62 -17.32 37.45 14.72
C LYS A 62 -16.79 36.76 15.98
N ARG A 63 -15.46 36.64 16.07
CA ARG A 63 -14.79 36.65 17.37
C ARG A 63 -13.96 37.91 17.34
N ASP A 64 -14.24 38.81 18.26
CA ASP A 64 -13.45 40.02 18.47
C ASP A 64 -11.97 39.61 18.52
N ASN A 65 -11.13 40.27 17.72
CA ASN A 65 -9.69 40.06 17.53
C ASN A 65 -9.14 39.04 16.49
N GLU A 66 -9.91 38.36 15.64
CA GLU A 66 -9.33 37.65 14.47
C GLU A 66 -9.44 38.47 13.18
N GLN A 67 -8.31 38.68 12.47
CA GLN A 67 -8.26 39.26 11.13
C GLN A 67 -9.29 38.61 10.20
N ARG A 68 -9.94 39.41 9.36
CA ARG A 68 -10.99 38.94 8.44
C ARG A 68 -10.41 37.92 7.45
N LYS A 69 -10.78 36.65 7.63
CA LYS A 69 -10.28 35.55 6.79
C LYS A 69 -11.10 35.42 5.52
N VAL A 70 -10.42 35.45 4.38
CA VAL A 70 -10.99 35.22 3.05
C VAL A 70 -11.37 33.73 2.86
N VAL A 71 -12.33 33.49 1.97
CA VAL A 71 -12.71 32.16 1.50
C VAL A 71 -11.49 31.44 0.93
N GLY A 72 -11.27 30.19 1.34
CA GLY A 72 -10.10 29.44 0.92
C GLY A 72 -10.31 28.51 -0.27
N LYS A 73 -9.21 27.99 -0.84
CA LYS A 73 -9.21 27.03 -1.97
C LYS A 73 -10.20 25.88 -1.78
N ALA A 74 -10.26 25.28 -0.59
CA ALA A 74 -11.18 24.17 -0.31
C ALA A 74 -12.66 24.57 -0.46
N THR A 75 -13.02 25.80 -0.09
CA THR A 75 -14.37 26.32 -0.27
C THR A 75 -14.65 26.63 -1.74
N ILE A 76 -13.69 27.22 -2.46
CA ILE A 76 -13.78 27.49 -3.90
C ILE A 76 -13.95 26.18 -4.67
N GLN A 77 -13.14 25.16 -4.38
CA GLN A 77 -13.32 23.80 -4.91
C GLN A 77 -14.71 23.23 -4.59
N GLY A 78 -15.26 23.55 -3.42
CA GLY A 78 -16.63 23.20 -3.06
C GLY A 78 -17.69 23.90 -3.91
N TYR A 79 -17.48 25.16 -4.31
CA TYR A 79 -18.33 25.85 -5.29
C TYR A 79 -18.17 25.25 -6.68
N THR A 80 -16.94 25.04 -7.14
CA THR A 80 -16.64 24.38 -8.41
C THR A 80 -17.35 23.03 -8.50
N ALA A 81 -17.22 22.18 -7.46
CA ALA A 81 -17.85 20.86 -7.46
C ALA A 81 -19.39 20.94 -7.42
N ALA A 82 -19.96 21.90 -6.67
CA ALA A 82 -21.41 22.09 -6.60
C ALA A 82 -21.99 22.59 -7.95
N VAL A 83 -21.29 23.48 -8.66
CA VAL A 83 -21.73 23.99 -9.96
C VAL A 83 -21.51 22.95 -11.07
N VAL A 84 -20.43 22.16 -11.00
CA VAL A 84 -20.24 20.99 -11.90
C VAL A 84 -21.33 19.93 -11.68
N ASP A 85 -21.76 19.72 -10.44
CA ASP A 85 -22.90 18.85 -10.12
C ASP A 85 -24.20 19.39 -10.74
N LEU A 86 -24.45 20.69 -10.65
CA LEU A 86 -25.59 21.33 -11.31
C LEU A 86 -25.52 21.17 -12.85
N TRP A 87 -24.36 21.35 -13.46
CA TRP A 87 -24.14 21.08 -14.88
C TRP A 87 -24.44 19.62 -15.23
N SER A 88 -24.05 18.68 -14.37
CA SER A 88 -24.28 17.25 -14.59
C SER A 88 -25.78 16.91 -14.54
N GLN A 89 -26.54 17.55 -13.63
CA GLN A 89 -28.00 17.46 -13.59
C GLN A 89 -28.64 18.06 -14.86
N GLN A 90 -28.20 19.23 -15.30
CA GLN A 90 -28.68 19.87 -16.53
C GLN A 90 -28.38 19.02 -17.78
N LYS A 91 -27.22 18.37 -17.83
CA LYS A 91 -26.85 17.41 -18.88
C LYS A 91 -27.76 16.18 -18.90
N GLN A 92 -28.06 15.60 -17.74
CA GLN A 92 -28.98 14.47 -17.62
C GLN A 92 -30.40 14.83 -18.04
N GLN A 93 -30.85 16.04 -17.72
CA GLN A 93 -32.12 16.61 -18.17
C GLN A 93 -32.13 17.03 -19.65
N LYS A 94 -30.99 16.90 -20.35
CA LYS A 94 -30.79 17.29 -21.75
C LYS A 94 -31.05 18.78 -22.03
N VAL A 95 -30.96 19.64 -21.02
CA VAL A 95 -31.12 21.10 -21.16
C VAL A 95 -29.80 21.85 -21.37
N ASN A 96 -28.66 21.17 -21.20
CA ASN A 96 -27.34 21.79 -21.34
C ASN A 96 -26.46 21.01 -22.33
N ALA A 97 -26.05 21.65 -23.42
CA ALA A 97 -25.19 21.09 -24.46
C ALA A 97 -23.69 21.35 -24.25
N HIS A 98 -23.30 22.23 -23.33
CA HIS A 98 -21.93 22.69 -23.14
C HIS A 98 -20.97 21.60 -22.59
N PRO A 99 -19.66 21.69 -22.88
CA PRO A 99 -18.65 20.79 -22.31
C PRO A 99 -18.52 20.97 -20.79
N ASN A 100 -17.77 20.06 -20.16
CA ASN A 100 -17.56 20.11 -18.71
C ASN A 100 -16.99 21.49 -18.29
N PRO A 101 -17.63 22.19 -17.34
CA PRO A 101 -17.24 23.54 -16.97
C PRO A 101 -15.90 23.60 -16.23
N ARG A 102 -15.35 22.47 -15.79
CA ARG A 102 -14.04 22.37 -15.13
C ARG A 102 -12.88 22.40 -16.12
N THR A 103 -12.66 23.56 -16.74
CA THR A 103 -11.61 23.79 -17.74
C THR A 103 -10.24 24.10 -17.12
N ASP A 104 -9.20 24.15 -17.97
CA ASP A 104 -7.85 24.55 -17.57
C ASP A 104 -7.80 25.96 -16.96
N ALA A 105 -8.66 26.88 -17.41
CA ALA A 105 -8.78 28.21 -16.82
C ALA A 105 -9.24 28.15 -15.35
N VAL A 106 -10.24 27.32 -15.04
CA VAL A 106 -10.69 27.09 -13.66
C VAL A 106 -9.58 26.43 -12.83
N GLN A 107 -8.79 25.53 -13.43
CA GLN A 107 -7.63 24.92 -12.75
C GLN A 107 -6.52 25.94 -12.47
N LEU A 108 -6.23 26.85 -13.40
CA LEU A 108 -5.26 27.93 -13.23
C LEU A 108 -5.70 28.88 -12.10
N LEU A 109 -6.96 29.27 -12.08
CA LEU A 109 -7.56 30.08 -11.01
C LEU A 109 -7.44 29.40 -9.64
N LEU A 110 -7.66 28.09 -9.56
CA LEU A 110 -7.44 27.32 -8.34
C LEU A 110 -5.96 27.25 -7.91
N ARG A 111 -5.00 27.36 -8.83
CA ARG A 111 -3.56 27.45 -8.52
C ARG A 111 -3.18 28.85 -8.05
N ASN A 112 -3.71 29.90 -8.68
CA ASN A 112 -3.45 31.29 -8.27
C ASN A 112 -3.94 31.54 -6.84
N VAL A 113 -5.17 31.12 -6.53
CA VAL A 113 -5.70 31.14 -5.17
C VAL A 113 -4.81 30.36 -4.21
N GLN A 114 -4.25 29.22 -4.63
CA GLN A 114 -3.33 28.47 -3.78
C GLN A 114 -2.06 29.28 -3.47
N SER A 115 -1.50 29.95 -4.47
CA SER A 115 -0.32 30.82 -4.29
C SER A 115 -0.61 31.97 -3.34
N GLU A 116 -1.70 32.71 -3.57
CA GLU A 116 -2.15 33.81 -2.71
C GLU A 116 -2.43 33.36 -1.27
N GLN A 117 -2.97 32.14 -1.11
CA GLN A 117 -3.16 31.56 0.21
C GLN A 117 -1.84 31.29 0.93
N GLU A 118 -0.82 30.76 0.24
CA GLU A 118 0.49 30.54 0.85
C GLU A 118 1.17 31.87 1.20
N GLU A 119 1.07 32.90 0.36
CA GLU A 119 1.54 34.25 0.69
C GLU A 119 0.81 34.84 1.89
N THR A 120 -0.50 34.64 1.96
CA THR A 120 -1.31 35.09 3.11
C THR A 120 -0.93 34.33 4.38
N ARG A 121 -0.71 33.01 4.31
CA ARG A 121 -0.20 32.24 5.45
C ARG A 121 1.16 32.73 5.92
N LYS A 122 2.06 33.05 4.98
CA LYS A 122 3.37 33.64 5.29
C LYS A 122 3.23 34.99 5.98
N ARG A 123 2.37 35.89 5.47
CA ARG A 123 2.09 37.21 6.06
C ARG A 123 1.47 37.12 7.46
N ASN A 124 0.61 36.12 7.67
CA ASN A 124 -0.09 35.91 8.94
C ASN A 124 0.74 35.12 9.97
N PHE A 125 1.97 34.73 9.62
CA PHE A 125 2.82 33.88 10.45
C PHE A 125 2.09 32.60 10.90
N ASP A 126 1.28 32.01 10.01
CA ASP A 126 0.59 30.75 10.28
C ASP A 126 1.63 29.68 10.68
N ASP A 127 1.31 28.91 11.72
CA ASP A 127 2.20 27.89 12.27
C ASP A 127 2.62 26.88 11.18
N ARG A 128 3.92 26.91 10.86
CA ARG A 128 4.54 26.07 9.81
C ARG A 128 4.68 24.61 10.23
N GLY A 129 4.54 24.29 11.51
CA GLY A 129 4.53 22.91 12.01
C GLY A 129 3.25 22.17 11.65
N ILE A 130 2.15 22.88 11.36
CA ILE A 130 0.87 22.29 10.95
C ILE A 130 1.05 21.47 9.66
N GLY A 131 0.54 20.24 9.66
CA GLY A 131 0.61 19.32 8.53
C GLY A 131 1.99 18.67 8.32
N THR A 132 2.97 18.98 9.17
CA THR A 132 4.29 18.32 9.17
C THR A 132 4.31 17.13 10.13
N LEU A 133 5.50 16.53 10.35
CA LEU A 133 5.70 15.50 11.39
C LEU A 133 5.46 16.03 12.81
N LEU A 134 5.49 17.36 13.01
CA LEU A 134 5.21 18.00 14.30
C LEU A 134 3.69 18.09 14.63
N ASP A 135 2.81 17.79 13.67
CA ASP A 135 1.35 17.88 13.82
C ASP A 135 0.74 16.50 14.14
N GLY A 136 0.62 16.20 15.43
CA GLY A 136 0.13 14.93 15.96
C GLY A 136 1.21 14.15 16.70
N TYR A 137 1.30 12.86 16.40
CA TYR A 137 2.32 11.94 16.90
C TYR A 137 2.91 11.16 15.73
N THR A 138 4.12 10.64 15.92
CA THR A 138 4.85 9.87 14.90
C THR A 138 5.61 8.67 15.47
N THR A 139 5.63 8.50 16.79
CA THR A 139 6.40 7.44 17.45
C THR A 139 5.52 6.48 18.24
N VAL A 140 6.04 5.26 18.44
CA VAL A 140 5.40 4.24 19.28
C VAL A 140 5.39 4.68 20.76
N SER A 141 6.40 5.43 21.21
CA SER A 141 6.46 5.96 22.58
C SER A 141 5.32 6.96 22.87
N GLU A 142 5.06 7.88 21.96
CA GLU A 142 3.92 8.80 22.07
C GLU A 142 2.58 8.06 22.08
N LEU A 143 2.44 7.05 21.21
CA LEU A 143 1.23 6.21 21.17
C LEU A 143 1.01 5.46 22.49
N ASN A 144 2.08 4.95 23.10
CA ASN A 144 2.07 4.36 24.43
C ASN A 144 1.62 5.37 25.50
N GLY A 145 2.14 6.60 25.47
CA GLY A 145 1.72 7.66 26.40
C GLY A 145 0.22 7.98 26.28
N ILE A 146 -0.33 7.97 25.06
CA ILE A 146 -1.79 8.13 24.85
C ILE A 146 -2.56 6.94 25.42
N ALA A 147 -2.08 5.71 25.21
CA ALA A 147 -2.72 4.52 25.74
C ALA A 147 -2.72 4.50 27.28
N ASP A 148 -1.56 4.78 27.88
CA ASP A 148 -1.39 4.85 29.34
C ASP A 148 -2.30 5.88 29.97
N TYR A 149 -2.44 7.05 29.33
CA TYR A 149 -3.39 8.07 29.77
C TYR A 149 -4.81 7.53 29.90
N PHE A 150 -5.30 6.78 28.89
CA PHE A 150 -6.63 6.22 28.95
C PHE A 150 -6.75 5.06 29.96
N TRP A 151 -5.69 4.30 30.21
CA TRP A 151 -5.71 3.27 31.25
C TRP A 151 -5.66 3.83 32.67
N GLN A 152 -4.95 4.93 32.91
CA GLN A 152 -4.74 5.47 34.26
C GLN A 152 -5.79 6.50 34.69
N LYS A 153 -6.47 7.15 33.73
CA LYS A 153 -7.42 8.21 34.04
C LYS A 153 -8.67 7.68 34.77
N GLY A 154 -9.08 8.42 35.82
CA GLY A 154 -9.92 8.00 36.95
C GLY A 154 -11.37 7.53 36.69
N ARG A 155 -12.27 7.88 37.61
CA ARG A 155 -13.56 7.23 37.98
C ARG A 155 -14.41 6.59 36.84
N ASP A 156 -14.37 7.11 35.62
CA ASP A 156 -15.15 6.63 34.47
C ASP A 156 -14.33 5.72 33.53
N HIS A 157 -13.82 4.59 34.07
CA HIS A 157 -12.97 3.65 33.34
C HIS A 157 -13.58 3.15 32.01
N GLU A 158 -14.89 2.93 31.96
CA GLU A 158 -15.59 2.56 30.72
C GLU A 158 -15.37 3.59 29.61
N VAL A 159 -15.54 4.88 29.93
CA VAL A 159 -15.41 5.98 28.99
C VAL A 159 -13.98 6.07 28.47
N HIS A 160 -12.99 5.84 29.33
CA HIS A 160 -11.60 5.87 28.95
C HIS A 160 -11.20 4.68 28.07
N LEU A 161 -11.62 3.45 28.40
CA LEU A 161 -11.44 2.27 27.55
C LEU A 161 -12.14 2.44 26.19
N ARG A 162 -13.37 2.98 26.17
CA ARG A 162 -14.08 3.32 24.93
C ARG A 162 -13.28 4.28 24.06
N ASN A 163 -12.74 5.34 24.66
CA ASN A 163 -11.96 6.34 23.95
C ASN A 163 -10.62 5.77 23.45
N LEU A 164 -9.99 4.85 24.21
CA LEU A 164 -8.80 4.12 23.77
C LEU A 164 -9.09 3.28 22.52
N VAL A 165 -10.18 2.50 22.53
CA VAL A 165 -10.62 1.72 21.35
C VAL A 165 -10.86 2.64 20.17
N ALA A 166 -11.59 3.74 20.38
CA ALA A 166 -11.87 4.70 19.31
C ALA A 166 -10.58 5.26 18.69
N PHE A 167 -9.59 5.57 19.53
CA PHE A 167 -8.30 6.10 19.11
C PHE A 167 -7.45 5.04 18.36
N LEU A 168 -7.27 3.85 18.93
CA LEU A 168 -6.45 2.79 18.33
C LEU A 168 -7.06 2.27 17.02
N LEU A 169 -8.38 2.10 16.94
CA LEU A 169 -9.01 1.72 15.66
C LEU A 169 -8.89 2.84 14.61
N SER A 170 -8.91 4.12 15.01
CA SER A 170 -8.62 5.23 14.09
C SER A 170 -7.21 5.16 13.53
N HIS A 171 -6.25 4.81 14.39
CA HIS A 171 -4.84 4.71 14.05
C HIS A 171 -4.53 3.49 13.18
N TYR A 172 -4.81 2.28 13.66
CA TYR A 172 -4.40 1.05 12.98
C TYR A 172 -5.23 0.72 11.76
N ALA A 173 -6.52 1.04 11.80
CA ALA A 173 -7.41 0.78 10.67
C ALA A 173 -7.58 2.02 9.77
N LEU A 174 -6.85 3.12 10.03
CA LEU A 174 -6.88 4.41 9.29
C LEU A 174 -8.29 5.02 9.14
N MET A 175 -9.15 4.81 10.13
CA MET A 175 -10.55 5.20 10.09
C MET A 175 -10.76 6.67 10.46
N ARG A 176 -11.81 7.29 9.89
CA ARG A 176 -12.25 8.64 10.30
C ARG A 176 -13.06 8.54 11.59
N GLY A 177 -12.97 9.56 12.44
CA GLY A 177 -13.74 9.57 13.69
C GLY A 177 -15.26 9.48 13.51
N GLU A 178 -15.83 9.94 12.39
CA GLU A 178 -17.25 9.73 12.06
C GLU A 178 -17.58 8.25 11.87
N SER A 179 -16.81 7.55 11.06
CA SER A 179 -17.00 6.11 10.79
C SER A 179 -16.87 5.28 12.06
N ILE A 180 -15.94 5.62 12.96
CA ILE A 180 -15.70 4.87 14.20
C ILE A 180 -16.85 5.07 15.18
N ARG A 181 -17.36 6.29 15.33
CA ARG A 181 -18.48 6.54 16.23
C ARG A 181 -19.76 5.87 15.73
N GLY A 182 -19.97 5.83 14.41
CA GLY A 182 -21.12 5.19 13.80
C GLY A 182 -21.12 3.65 13.86
N MET A 183 -19.99 3.03 14.17
CA MET A 183 -19.77 1.57 14.15
C MET A 183 -20.72 0.82 15.08
N GLU A 184 -21.30 -0.28 14.59
CA GLU A 184 -22.19 -1.17 15.32
C GLU A 184 -21.52 -2.52 15.60
N LEU A 185 -22.01 -3.30 16.57
CA LEU A 185 -21.46 -4.62 16.88
C LEU A 185 -21.42 -5.58 15.67
N PRO A 186 -22.44 -5.66 14.80
CA PRO A 186 -22.43 -6.57 13.63
C PRO A 186 -21.39 -6.22 12.58
N ASP A 187 -20.82 -5.01 12.62
CA ASP A 187 -19.78 -4.60 11.68
C ASP A 187 -18.41 -5.25 12.00
N LEU A 188 -18.29 -5.93 13.16
CA LEU A 188 -17.04 -6.52 13.64
C LEU A 188 -17.01 -8.03 13.45
N HIS A 189 -15.94 -8.52 12.85
CA HIS A 189 -15.60 -9.95 12.84
C HIS A 189 -14.08 -10.12 12.70
N SER A 190 -13.60 -11.37 12.80
CA SER A 190 -12.19 -11.69 12.59
C SER A 190 -12.02 -12.67 11.44
N VAL A 191 -10.91 -12.55 10.71
CA VAL A 191 -10.50 -13.48 9.66
C VAL A 191 -9.08 -13.97 9.95
N LEU A 192 -8.87 -15.29 9.90
CA LEU A 192 -7.54 -15.89 9.97
C LEU A 192 -6.80 -15.63 8.64
N LEU A 193 -5.58 -15.14 8.74
CA LEU A 193 -4.74 -14.85 7.59
C LEU A 193 -3.66 -15.91 7.43
N ASP A 194 -3.72 -16.63 6.31
CA ASP A 194 -2.69 -17.62 5.98
C ASP A 194 -1.38 -16.96 5.57
N LYS A 195 -0.27 -17.65 5.83
CA LYS A 195 1.10 -17.28 5.40
C LYS A 195 1.56 -15.92 5.92
N GLU A 196 1.15 -15.54 7.12
CA GLU A 196 1.58 -14.28 7.76
C GLU A 196 2.82 -14.43 8.62
N GLY A 197 3.10 -15.61 9.17
CA GLY A 197 4.32 -15.89 9.92
C GLY A 197 4.19 -17.10 10.83
N TYR A 198 4.92 -17.09 11.94
CA TYR A 198 5.05 -18.21 12.87
C TYR A 198 3.86 -18.35 13.82
N SER A 199 3.19 -17.24 14.15
CA SER A 199 2.00 -17.23 14.98
C SER A 199 0.73 -17.15 14.14
N GLN A 200 -0.38 -17.69 14.66
CA GLN A 200 -1.69 -17.49 14.04
C GLN A 200 -2.01 -15.99 13.97
N CYS A 201 -2.23 -15.49 12.74
CA CYS A 201 -2.47 -14.08 12.48
C CYS A 201 -3.94 -13.85 12.16
N TYR A 202 -4.67 -13.23 13.08
CA TYR A 202 -6.05 -12.80 12.84
C TYR A 202 -6.08 -11.32 12.48
N ALA A 203 -6.84 -10.98 11.44
CA ALA A 203 -7.22 -9.61 11.15
C ALA A 203 -8.57 -9.29 11.79
N LEU A 204 -8.63 -8.19 12.55
CA LEU A 204 -9.89 -7.60 12.99
C LEU A 204 -10.46 -6.85 11.81
N ILE A 205 -11.66 -7.22 11.40
CA ILE A 205 -12.37 -6.65 10.26
C ILE A 205 -13.48 -5.75 10.78
N LEU A 206 -13.51 -4.53 10.24
CA LEU A 206 -14.45 -3.47 10.52
C LEU A 206 -15.17 -3.11 9.22
N VAL A 207 -16.41 -3.54 9.10
CA VAL A 207 -17.23 -3.30 7.92
C VAL A 207 -17.82 -1.90 7.99
N MET A 208 -17.76 -1.17 6.88
CA MET A 208 -18.34 0.16 6.76
C MET A 208 -19.24 0.18 5.53
N ARG A 209 -20.54 0.25 5.75
CA ARG A 209 -21.52 0.46 4.67
C ARG A 209 -21.82 1.94 4.45
N GLN A 210 -21.53 2.79 5.45
CA GLN A 210 -21.80 4.22 5.39
C GLN A 210 -20.59 5.03 5.84
N GLY A 211 -20.38 6.16 5.18
CA GLY A 211 -19.38 7.13 5.58
C GLY A 211 -19.40 8.36 4.67
N LYS A 212 -18.67 9.41 5.05
CA LYS A 212 -18.64 10.67 4.29
C LYS A 212 -18.37 10.51 2.78
N THR A 213 -17.52 9.54 2.41
CA THR A 213 -17.17 9.20 1.02
C THR A 213 -17.93 8.01 0.45
N ASN A 214 -18.68 7.29 1.28
CA ASN A 214 -19.41 6.07 0.93
C ASN A 214 -20.90 6.24 1.24
N GLN A 215 -21.62 6.75 0.25
CA GLN A 215 -22.99 7.26 0.42
C GLN A 215 -24.05 6.28 -0.07
N PHE A 216 -23.63 5.29 -0.85
CA PHE A 216 -24.50 4.35 -1.55
C PHE A 216 -24.49 2.96 -0.91
N GLY A 217 -24.03 2.83 0.34
CA GLY A 217 -24.02 1.53 0.99
C GLY A 217 -22.91 0.59 0.51
N ARG A 218 -21.85 1.10 -0.16
CA ARG A 218 -20.80 0.22 -0.69
C ARG A 218 -20.12 -0.50 0.46
N LEU A 219 -19.71 -1.74 0.25
CA LEU A 219 -18.96 -2.47 1.26
C LEU A 219 -17.52 -1.96 1.29
N GLU A 220 -17.19 -1.10 2.26
CA GLU A 220 -15.80 -0.76 2.57
C GLU A 220 -15.34 -1.58 3.77
N VAL A 221 -14.08 -2.03 3.73
CA VAL A 221 -13.50 -2.83 4.81
C VAL A 221 -12.31 -2.09 5.39
N ALA A 222 -12.32 -1.90 6.70
CA ALA A 222 -11.18 -1.50 7.49
C ALA A 222 -10.64 -2.71 8.25
N ALA A 223 -9.33 -2.79 8.43
CA ALA A 223 -8.73 -3.92 9.12
C ALA A 223 -7.47 -3.53 9.88
N CYS A 224 -7.17 -4.27 10.94
CA CYS A 224 -5.92 -4.16 11.70
C CYS A 224 -5.54 -5.52 12.30
N LEU A 225 -4.27 -5.64 12.72
CA LEU A 225 -3.73 -6.85 13.37
C LEU A 225 -3.50 -6.59 14.87
N ARG A 226 -3.27 -7.66 15.62
CA ARG A 226 -2.69 -7.56 16.97
C ARG A 226 -1.30 -6.92 16.87
N ASN A 227 -1.04 -5.93 17.72
CA ASN A 227 0.25 -5.22 17.75
C ASN A 227 1.30 -6.03 18.53
N SER A 228 2.59 -5.94 18.18
CA SER A 228 3.69 -6.53 18.96
C SER A 228 3.73 -6.00 20.38
N GLU A 229 3.40 -4.73 20.59
CA GLU A 229 3.26 -4.08 21.89
C GLU A 229 1.85 -4.25 22.47
N VAL A 230 1.77 -4.67 23.73
CA VAL A 230 0.51 -5.02 24.39
C VAL A 230 -0.37 -3.80 24.71
N SER A 231 0.24 -2.70 25.17
CA SER A 231 -0.39 -1.43 25.58
C SER A 231 -1.17 -0.76 24.46
N ILE A 232 -0.68 -0.91 23.23
CA ILE A 232 -1.24 -0.28 22.03
C ILE A 232 -1.88 -1.33 21.11
N CYS A 233 -2.20 -2.53 21.61
CA CYS A 233 -2.85 -3.58 20.83
C CYS A 233 -4.34 -3.25 20.61
N PRO A 234 -4.83 -3.10 19.35
CA PRO A 234 -6.23 -2.77 19.10
C PRO A 234 -7.20 -3.89 19.52
N PHE A 235 -6.79 -5.16 19.40
CA PHE A 235 -7.58 -6.29 19.91
C PHE A 235 -7.65 -6.29 21.43
N GLY A 236 -6.53 -6.03 22.11
CA GLY A 236 -6.49 -5.95 23.57
C GLY A 236 -7.43 -4.86 24.09
N ALA A 237 -7.30 -3.64 23.55
CA ALA A 237 -8.18 -2.53 23.90
C ALA A 237 -9.67 -2.86 23.64
N LEU A 238 -10.00 -3.46 22.48
CA LEU A 238 -11.37 -3.87 22.16
C LEU A 238 -11.89 -4.91 23.14
N GLY A 239 -11.08 -5.94 23.42
CA GLY A 239 -11.40 -7.01 24.36
C GLY A 239 -11.68 -6.49 25.76
N PHE A 240 -10.79 -5.66 26.31
CA PHE A 240 -10.96 -5.07 27.64
C PHE A 240 -12.14 -4.12 27.74
N TYR A 241 -12.43 -3.36 26.68
CA TYR A 241 -13.60 -2.50 26.65
C TYR A 241 -14.92 -3.29 26.62
N LEU A 242 -15.03 -4.33 25.79
CA LEU A 242 -16.22 -5.22 25.78
C LEU A 242 -16.34 -6.02 27.07
N PHE A 243 -15.20 -6.47 27.62
CA PHE A 243 -15.13 -7.09 28.94
C PHE A 243 -15.68 -6.16 30.02
N TRP A 244 -15.27 -4.89 30.02
CA TRP A 244 -15.77 -3.91 30.97
C TRP A 244 -17.29 -3.73 30.88
N ARG A 245 -17.83 -3.60 29.65
CA ARG A 245 -19.28 -3.46 29.43
C ARG A 245 -20.06 -4.60 30.09
N TRP A 246 -19.71 -5.84 29.75
CA TRP A 246 -20.55 -7.01 30.08
C TRP A 246 -20.18 -7.74 31.36
N HIS A 247 -18.95 -7.56 31.89
CA HIS A 247 -18.52 -8.21 33.15
C HIS A 247 -18.43 -7.24 34.32
N MET A 248 -18.07 -5.97 34.08
CA MET A 248 -17.80 -5.01 35.17
C MET A 248 -18.94 -4.01 35.39
N GLN A 249 -19.56 -3.52 34.31
CA GLN A 249 -20.57 -2.45 34.39
C GLN A 249 -22.00 -3.00 34.55
N GLY A 250 -22.20 -4.31 34.39
CA GLY A 250 -23.53 -4.93 34.46
C GLY A 250 -24.43 -4.62 33.26
N GLU A 251 -23.86 -4.28 32.09
CA GLU A 251 -24.62 -4.23 30.85
C GLU A 251 -24.96 -5.64 30.38
N ASP A 252 -26.22 -5.87 30.02
CA ASP A 252 -26.66 -7.17 29.51
C ASP A 252 -25.91 -7.57 28.24
N PHE A 253 -25.60 -8.86 28.15
CA PHE A 253 -25.00 -9.42 26.94
C PHE A 253 -26.02 -9.38 25.79
N PRO A 254 -25.63 -9.03 24.55
CA PRO A 254 -26.57 -8.93 23.43
C PRO A 254 -27.33 -10.22 23.15
N SER A 255 -28.62 -10.08 22.80
CA SER A 255 -29.44 -11.18 22.28
C SER A 255 -29.18 -11.37 20.78
N PHE A 256 -28.97 -12.60 20.36
CA PHE A 256 -28.84 -12.98 18.94
C PHE A 256 -30.09 -13.72 18.44
N ALA A 257 -31.20 -13.66 19.17
CA ALA A 257 -32.45 -14.30 18.77
C ALA A 257 -32.98 -13.75 17.43
N ARG A 258 -32.95 -12.41 17.28
CA ARG A 258 -33.29 -11.70 16.04
C ARG A 258 -32.25 -10.62 15.74
N SER A 259 -32.05 -10.31 14.47
CA SER A 259 -31.16 -9.22 14.03
C SER A 259 -31.56 -7.88 14.63
N SER A 260 -32.87 -7.63 14.81
CA SER A 260 -33.39 -6.41 15.44
C SER A 260 -32.90 -6.16 16.87
N ASP A 261 -32.52 -7.21 17.59
CA ASP A 261 -32.21 -7.15 19.02
C ASP A 261 -30.80 -6.60 19.27
N TRP A 262 -29.90 -6.68 18.28
CA TRP A 262 -28.50 -6.29 18.46
C TRP A 262 -27.90 -5.46 17.33
N TYR A 263 -28.51 -5.40 16.14
CA TYR A 263 -27.89 -4.72 15.00
C TYR A 263 -27.65 -3.23 15.22
N ASN A 264 -28.52 -2.57 15.99
CA ASN A 264 -28.40 -1.14 16.27
C ASN A 264 -27.46 -0.84 17.45
N ILE A 265 -26.93 -1.85 18.15
CA ILE A 265 -26.05 -1.64 19.30
C ILE A 265 -24.72 -1.08 18.81
N LYS A 266 -24.38 0.11 19.28
CA LYS A 266 -23.12 0.77 18.96
C LYS A 266 -21.95 0.07 19.62
N LEU A 267 -20.84 0.02 18.89
CA LEU A 267 -19.55 -0.38 19.46
C LEU A 267 -19.18 0.60 20.56
N LEU A 268 -19.16 1.90 20.27
CA LEU A 268 -18.85 2.94 21.25
C LEU A 268 -20.12 3.40 21.96
N LYS A 269 -20.25 3.05 23.24
CA LYS A 269 -21.40 3.36 24.07
C LYS A 269 -21.47 4.85 24.40
N SER A 270 -22.66 5.43 24.29
CA SER A 270 -22.91 6.84 24.60
C SER A 270 -23.90 7.00 25.75
N GLY A 271 -23.43 6.87 26.99
CA GLY A 271 -24.28 6.92 28.17
C GLY A 271 -25.12 5.64 28.30
N THR A 272 -26.41 5.77 28.60
CA THR A 272 -27.30 4.61 28.79
C THR A 272 -27.93 4.09 27.49
N ASN A 273 -27.99 4.89 26.43
CA ASN A 273 -28.58 4.47 25.17
C ASN A 273 -27.55 3.75 24.30
N LEU A 274 -27.70 2.43 24.18
CA LEU A 274 -26.81 1.55 23.43
C LEU A 274 -26.84 1.81 21.91
N CYS A 275 -27.90 2.40 21.38
CA CYS A 275 -28.08 2.63 19.94
C CYS A 275 -27.65 4.03 19.49
N LYS A 276 -27.23 4.89 20.43
CA LYS A 276 -26.88 6.29 20.14
C LYS A 276 -25.38 6.44 19.86
N GLU A 277 -25.06 7.08 18.73
CA GLU A 277 -23.69 7.48 18.40
C GLU A 277 -23.12 8.45 19.45
N VAL A 278 -21.84 8.26 19.81
CA VAL A 278 -21.08 9.21 20.64
C VAL A 278 -21.05 10.59 19.96
N ASP A 279 -21.27 11.65 20.73
CA ASP A 279 -21.23 13.01 20.17
C ASP A 279 -19.83 13.40 19.68
N TYR A 280 -19.77 14.17 18.60
CA TYR A 280 -18.51 14.66 18.03
C TYR A 280 -17.70 15.48 19.05
N ARG A 281 -18.33 16.32 19.86
CA ARG A 281 -17.66 17.17 20.86
C ARG A 281 -17.01 16.32 21.93
N VAL A 282 -17.73 15.31 22.44
CA VAL A 282 -17.21 14.37 23.46
C VAL A 282 -15.99 13.62 22.93
N HIS A 283 -16.05 13.09 21.71
CA HIS A 283 -14.90 12.42 21.09
C HIS A 283 -13.74 13.41 20.81
N LYS A 284 -14.04 14.63 20.38
CA LYS A 284 -13.00 15.64 20.17
C LYS A 284 -12.28 16.00 21.48
N GLU A 285 -13.03 16.29 22.54
CA GLU A 285 -12.52 16.71 23.84
C GLU A 285 -11.69 15.61 24.50
N SER A 286 -12.07 14.33 24.33
CA SER A 286 -11.29 13.22 24.87
C SER A 286 -9.90 13.12 24.25
N ILE A 287 -9.79 13.29 22.92
CA ILE A 287 -8.50 13.32 22.21
C ILE A 287 -7.68 14.56 22.59
N GLU A 288 -8.31 15.74 22.65
CA GLU A 288 -7.62 16.98 23.07
C GLU A 288 -7.08 16.86 24.50
N SER A 289 -7.84 16.25 25.40
CA SER A 289 -7.42 16.05 26.80
C SER A 289 -6.26 15.06 26.92
N ALA A 290 -6.28 13.97 26.12
CA ALA A 290 -5.17 13.01 26.09
C ALA A 290 -3.89 13.68 25.58
N PHE A 291 -3.98 14.43 24.49
CA PHE A 291 -2.84 15.09 23.88
C PHE A 291 -2.24 16.16 24.80
N ALA A 292 -3.10 16.96 25.45
CA ALA A 292 -2.65 17.96 26.41
C ALA A 292 -1.88 17.33 27.58
N ALA A 293 -2.31 16.17 28.08
CA ALA A 293 -1.68 15.50 29.22
C ALA A 293 -0.26 14.99 28.90
N ILE A 294 0.01 14.65 27.64
CA ILE A 294 1.32 14.15 27.18
C ILE A 294 2.14 15.20 26.43
N GLY A 295 1.67 16.46 26.37
CA GLY A 295 2.37 17.56 25.70
C GLY A 295 2.31 17.56 24.16
N LEU A 296 1.41 16.77 23.56
CA LEU A 296 1.24 16.73 22.11
C LEU A 296 0.33 17.84 21.59
N LYS A 297 0.59 18.28 20.36
CA LYS A 297 -0.21 19.28 19.65
C LYS A 297 -0.67 18.72 18.32
N SER A 298 -1.94 18.96 18.00
CA SER A 298 -2.50 18.58 16.71
C SER A 298 -3.59 19.54 16.26
N LYS A 299 -3.52 19.95 15.00
CA LYS A 299 -4.62 20.66 14.32
C LYS A 299 -5.77 19.70 14.05
N ALA A 300 -5.47 18.48 13.62
CA ALA A 300 -6.46 17.43 13.44
C ALA A 300 -7.01 16.99 14.80
N LYS A 301 -8.31 16.74 14.86
CA LYS A 301 -9.02 16.34 16.10
C LYS A 301 -9.35 14.85 16.03
N THR A 302 -10.61 14.50 15.82
CA THR A 302 -11.12 13.11 15.73
C THR A 302 -10.61 12.29 14.52
N HIS A 303 -9.66 12.79 13.74
CA HIS A 303 -9.08 12.07 12.59
C HIS A 303 -7.55 12.13 12.58
N VAL A 304 -6.94 12.55 13.69
CA VAL A 304 -5.47 12.56 13.85
C VAL A 304 -4.89 11.15 13.74
N GLY A 305 -5.60 10.13 14.23
CA GLY A 305 -5.18 8.73 14.13
C GLY A 305 -4.99 8.26 12.69
N ARG A 306 -5.92 8.63 11.80
CA ARG A 306 -5.82 8.32 10.36
C ARG A 306 -4.60 8.97 9.70
N GLY A 307 -4.26 10.20 10.05
CA GLY A 307 -3.11 10.90 9.48
C GLY A 307 -1.79 10.36 10.04
N SER A 308 -1.71 10.25 11.37
CA SER A 308 -0.51 9.77 12.07
C SER A 308 -0.23 8.30 11.76
N GLY A 309 -1.25 7.45 11.67
CA GLY A 309 -1.11 6.07 11.24
C GLY A 309 -0.54 5.94 9.82
N ALA A 310 -0.99 6.77 8.87
CA ALA A 310 -0.44 6.73 7.52
C ALA A 310 1.06 7.09 7.49
N ARG A 311 1.46 8.11 8.25
CA ARG A 311 2.87 8.51 8.37
C ARG A 311 3.70 7.43 9.06
N MET A 312 3.20 6.83 10.13
CA MET A 312 3.90 5.75 10.83
C MET A 312 4.03 4.50 9.97
N ALA A 313 3.04 4.17 9.14
CA ALA A 313 3.14 3.09 8.17
C ALA A 313 4.22 3.39 7.11
N GLU A 314 4.29 4.63 6.62
CA GLU A 314 5.32 5.06 5.66
C GLU A 314 6.73 5.01 6.28
N LEU A 315 6.90 5.54 7.50
CA LEU A 315 8.15 5.48 8.25
C LEU A 315 8.59 4.05 8.56
N GLY A 316 7.63 3.14 8.78
CA GLY A 316 7.88 1.72 8.97
C GLY A 316 8.17 0.94 7.68
N GLY A 317 8.17 1.61 6.52
CA GLY A 317 8.54 1.00 5.23
C GLY A 317 7.40 0.41 4.42
N ALA A 318 6.13 0.66 4.80
CA ALA A 318 5.00 0.27 3.97
C ALA A 318 4.92 1.15 2.71
N SER A 319 4.62 0.52 1.57
CA SER A 319 4.46 1.22 0.29
C SER A 319 3.23 2.14 0.30
N GLU A 320 3.35 3.29 -0.39
CA GLU A 320 2.25 4.25 -0.56
C GLU A 320 0.98 3.56 -1.09
N ALA A 321 1.12 2.59 -2.00
CA ALA A 321 -0.02 1.85 -2.54
C ALA A 321 -0.77 1.05 -1.47
N GLN A 322 -0.07 0.41 -0.52
CA GLN A 322 -0.68 -0.35 0.57
C GLN A 322 -1.30 0.58 1.61
N ILE A 323 -0.64 1.69 1.93
CA ILE A 323 -1.18 2.75 2.81
C ILE A 323 -2.43 3.36 2.19
N ARG A 324 -2.42 3.60 0.87
CA ARG A 324 -3.55 4.13 0.10
C ARG A 324 -4.76 3.20 0.19
N ARG A 325 -4.54 1.90 0.00
CA ARG A 325 -5.56 0.85 0.12
C ARG A 325 -6.08 0.74 1.55
N LEU A 326 -5.19 0.68 2.54
CA LEU A 326 -5.57 0.62 3.95
C LEU A 326 -6.33 1.86 4.37
N GLY A 327 -5.98 3.05 3.87
CA GLY A 327 -6.69 4.28 4.18
C GLY A 327 -7.99 4.47 3.40
N ARG A 328 -8.26 3.63 2.40
CA ARG A 328 -9.39 3.77 1.47
C ARG A 328 -9.39 5.14 0.78
N TRP A 329 -8.25 5.48 0.19
CA TRP A 329 -8.09 6.70 -0.59
C TRP A 329 -8.13 6.38 -2.09
N ASN A 330 -8.89 7.18 -2.86
CA ASN A 330 -8.94 7.11 -4.33
C ASN A 330 -9.21 5.70 -4.89
N HIS A 331 -10.38 5.13 -4.54
CA HIS A 331 -10.80 3.81 -5.01
C HIS A 331 -10.88 3.72 -6.54
N GLN A 332 -10.05 2.84 -7.12
CA GLN A 332 -10.13 2.49 -8.53
C GLN A 332 -11.19 1.41 -8.75
N THR A 333 -11.81 1.35 -9.93
CA THR A 333 -12.89 0.41 -10.27
C THR A 333 -12.54 -1.05 -9.97
N MET A 334 -11.26 -1.45 -10.13
CA MET A 334 -10.78 -2.81 -9.84
C MET A 334 -10.89 -3.18 -8.35
N GLU A 335 -10.67 -2.24 -7.43
CA GLU A 335 -10.74 -2.50 -5.98
C GLU A 335 -12.17 -2.79 -5.53
N ASN A 336 -13.16 -2.19 -6.19
CA ASN A 336 -14.58 -2.37 -5.85
C ASN A 336 -15.17 -3.70 -6.36
N CYS A 337 -14.56 -4.31 -7.37
CA CYS A 337 -15.15 -5.45 -8.08
C CYS A 337 -14.37 -6.76 -7.92
N TYR A 338 -13.06 -6.73 -7.67
CA TYR A 338 -12.22 -7.94 -7.79
C TYR A 338 -11.18 -8.15 -6.68
N LEU A 339 -10.82 -7.11 -5.91
CA LEU A 339 -9.77 -7.22 -4.89
C LEU A 339 -10.36 -7.18 -3.47
N THR A 340 -10.65 -8.36 -2.92
CA THR A 340 -10.98 -8.55 -1.49
C THR A 340 -9.73 -8.58 -0.60
N SER A 341 -8.52 -8.47 -1.17
CA SER A 341 -7.29 -8.65 -0.41
C SER A 341 -7.03 -7.49 0.55
N LEU A 342 -6.92 -7.82 1.84
CA LEU A 342 -6.51 -6.88 2.87
C LEU A 342 -5.07 -6.37 2.58
N PRO A 343 -4.76 -5.09 2.85
CA PRO A 343 -3.44 -4.52 2.64
C PRO A 343 -2.46 -4.96 3.75
N ARG A 344 -2.11 -6.25 3.71
CA ARG A 344 -1.39 -6.96 4.78
C ARG A 344 -0.02 -6.32 5.12
N GLU A 345 0.68 -5.78 4.13
CA GLU A 345 1.96 -5.08 4.32
C GLU A 345 1.83 -3.86 5.23
N ALA A 346 0.88 -2.96 4.95
CA ALA A 346 0.63 -1.79 5.79
C ALA A 346 0.09 -2.19 7.18
N MET A 347 -0.74 -3.24 7.24
CA MET A 347 -1.27 -3.76 8.49
C MET A 347 -0.18 -4.36 9.41
N ARG A 348 0.77 -5.13 8.86
CA ARG A 348 1.93 -5.66 9.58
C ARG A 348 2.83 -4.54 10.10
N THR A 349 3.14 -3.59 9.23
CA THR A 349 4.00 -2.45 9.55
C THR A 349 3.44 -1.66 10.74
N LEU A 350 2.15 -1.33 10.70
CA LEU A 350 1.48 -0.65 11.81
C LEU A 350 1.37 -1.50 13.08
N ALA A 351 1.27 -2.82 12.95
CA ALA A 351 1.26 -3.73 14.06
C ALA A 351 2.66 -3.95 14.69
N GLY A 352 3.69 -3.26 14.22
CA GLY A 352 5.05 -3.34 14.77
C GLY A 352 5.88 -4.49 14.19
N PHE A 353 5.52 -5.01 13.02
CA PHE A 353 6.24 -6.07 12.31
C PHE A 353 6.84 -5.58 11.01
N SER A 354 7.79 -6.35 10.47
CA SER A 354 8.36 -6.09 9.15
C SER A 354 7.26 -6.06 8.05
N PRO A 355 7.36 -5.17 7.05
CA PRO A 355 6.44 -5.15 5.90
C PRO A 355 6.42 -6.48 5.14
N SER A 356 7.53 -7.24 5.18
CA SER A 356 7.71 -8.52 4.51
C SER A 356 6.68 -9.57 4.97
N GLN A 357 6.24 -10.40 4.02
CA GLN A 357 5.35 -11.52 4.32
C GLN A 357 6.08 -12.58 5.17
N GLY A 358 5.35 -13.25 6.06
CA GLY A 358 5.89 -14.36 6.85
C GLY A 358 6.60 -13.95 8.14
N GLN A 359 6.57 -12.66 8.49
CA GLN A 359 7.28 -12.09 9.64
C GLN A 359 6.37 -11.80 10.84
N PHE A 360 5.11 -12.23 10.82
CA PHE A 360 4.20 -12.05 11.94
C PHE A 360 4.50 -13.07 13.04
N PHE A 361 4.89 -12.57 14.21
CA PHE A 361 5.18 -13.38 15.38
C PHE A 361 4.79 -12.64 16.67
N LEU A 362 3.98 -13.26 17.51
CA LEU A 362 3.57 -12.67 18.79
C LEU A 362 4.07 -13.54 19.94
N SER A 363 5.05 -13.02 20.68
CA SER A 363 5.65 -13.71 21.83
C SER A 363 4.60 -14.13 22.86
N ARG A 364 3.67 -13.22 23.19
CA ARG A 364 2.58 -13.49 24.14
C ARG A 364 1.51 -14.49 23.67
N MET A 365 1.70 -15.13 22.50
CA MET A 365 0.92 -16.29 22.07
C MET A 365 1.61 -17.63 22.37
N ALA A 366 2.78 -17.62 23.01
CA ALA A 366 3.56 -18.83 23.31
C ALA A 366 2.80 -19.87 24.15
N VAL A 367 1.87 -19.43 25.01
CA VAL A 367 1.05 -20.31 25.84
C VAL A 367 -0.41 -20.09 25.49
N THR A 368 -1.12 -21.20 25.22
CA THR A 368 -2.56 -21.21 24.99
C THR A 368 -3.29 -21.17 26.33
N PRO A 369 -4.19 -20.20 26.57
CA PRO A 369 -4.95 -20.15 27.82
C PRO A 369 -5.84 -21.40 28.01
N PRO A 370 -5.99 -21.92 29.24
CA PRO A 370 -6.84 -23.08 29.52
C PRO A 370 -8.31 -22.87 29.11
N SER A 371 -8.95 -23.92 28.61
CA SER A 371 -10.36 -23.86 28.17
C SER A 371 -11.30 -23.48 29.31
N GLN A 372 -11.06 -23.99 30.53
CA GLN A 372 -11.85 -23.65 31.73
C GLN A 372 -11.78 -22.17 32.09
N LEU A 373 -10.69 -21.49 31.72
CA LEU A 373 -10.50 -20.07 31.99
C LEU A 373 -11.15 -19.22 30.89
N THR A 374 -10.96 -19.60 29.62
CA THR A 374 -11.59 -18.90 28.49
C THR A 374 -13.12 -18.94 28.56
N SER A 375 -13.72 -20.04 29.02
CA SER A 375 -15.19 -20.15 29.16
C SER A 375 -15.80 -19.22 30.22
N LYS A 376 -15.00 -18.72 31.18
CA LYS A 376 -15.45 -17.72 32.17
C LYS A 376 -15.61 -16.33 31.57
N LEU A 377 -15.00 -16.07 30.42
CA LEU A 377 -15.10 -14.80 29.72
C LEU A 377 -16.20 -14.88 28.66
N PHE A 378 -17.20 -13.99 28.71
CA PHE A 378 -18.35 -13.98 27.79
C PHE A 378 -19.10 -15.33 27.74
N PRO A 379 -19.51 -15.91 28.87
CA PRO A 379 -20.02 -17.29 28.95
C PRO A 379 -21.23 -17.60 28.05
N GLN A 380 -21.95 -16.56 27.61
CA GLN A 380 -23.12 -16.69 26.73
C GLN A 380 -22.77 -17.04 25.27
N VAL A 381 -21.49 -16.96 24.87
CA VAL A 381 -21.10 -17.17 23.46
C VAL A 381 -21.39 -18.60 22.99
N GLU A 382 -21.09 -19.62 23.80
CA GLU A 382 -21.38 -21.03 23.48
C GLU A 382 -22.89 -21.26 23.29
N TYR A 383 -23.71 -20.66 24.16
CA TYR A 383 -25.17 -20.75 24.06
C TYR A 383 -25.67 -20.21 22.72
N TRP A 384 -25.22 -19.02 22.32
CA TRP A 384 -25.67 -18.41 21.06
C TRP A 384 -25.09 -19.09 19.82
N LEU A 385 -23.85 -19.58 19.87
CA LEU A 385 -23.28 -20.37 18.78
C LEU A 385 -24.07 -21.67 18.56
N SER A 386 -24.39 -22.39 19.64
CA SER A 386 -25.22 -23.60 19.57
C SER A 386 -26.61 -23.31 19.01
N LYS A 387 -27.24 -22.20 19.42
CA LYS A 387 -28.54 -21.76 18.88
C LYS A 387 -28.48 -21.42 17.39
N LEU A 388 -27.38 -20.84 16.91
CA LEU A 388 -27.17 -20.59 15.49
C LEU A 388 -26.97 -21.89 14.72
N GLU A 389 -26.17 -22.82 15.22
CA GLU A 389 -25.90 -24.12 14.59
C GLU A 389 -27.17 -24.98 14.44
N VAL A 390 -28.03 -25.00 15.47
CA VAL A 390 -29.27 -25.79 15.48
C VAL A 390 -30.40 -25.11 14.69
N GLY A 391 -30.32 -23.81 14.42
CA GLY A 391 -31.38 -23.08 13.73
C GLY A 391 -32.49 -22.53 14.64
N ASP A 392 -32.26 -22.51 15.96
CA ASP A 392 -33.21 -22.05 16.98
C ASP A 392 -33.27 -20.51 17.12
N CYS A 393 -32.50 -19.79 16.32
CA CYS A 393 -32.50 -18.32 16.23
C CYS A 393 -32.30 -17.87 14.77
N GLU A 394 -32.50 -16.57 14.51
CA GLU A 394 -32.33 -16.01 13.17
C GLU A 394 -30.92 -16.26 12.63
N GLN A 395 -30.83 -16.90 11.47
CA GLN A 395 -29.56 -17.23 10.84
C GLN A 395 -28.87 -15.96 10.32
N SER A 396 -27.73 -15.62 10.93
CA SER A 396 -26.95 -14.44 10.58
C SER A 396 -25.46 -14.72 10.50
N ILE A 397 -24.87 -14.45 9.34
CA ILE A 397 -23.42 -14.52 9.11
C ILE A 397 -22.69 -13.54 10.05
N ALA A 398 -23.27 -12.37 10.29
CA ALA A 398 -22.69 -11.36 11.18
C ALA A 398 -22.69 -11.82 12.64
N ALA A 399 -23.76 -12.49 13.09
CA ALA A 399 -23.82 -13.06 14.44
C ALA A 399 -22.73 -14.12 14.63
N GLY A 400 -22.60 -15.04 13.67
CA GLY A 400 -21.51 -16.03 13.68
C GLY A 400 -20.13 -15.37 13.71
N GLY A 401 -19.86 -14.42 12.81
CA GLY A 401 -18.58 -13.71 12.74
C GLY A 401 -18.22 -12.95 14.02
N PHE A 402 -19.20 -12.29 14.64
CA PHE A 402 -19.01 -11.54 15.87
C PHE A 402 -18.78 -12.47 17.08
N LEU A 403 -19.53 -13.56 17.21
CA LEU A 403 -19.36 -14.55 18.29
C LEU A 403 -17.99 -15.24 18.20
N HIS A 404 -17.51 -15.57 16.99
CA HIS A 404 -16.15 -16.09 16.80
C HIS A 404 -15.07 -15.06 17.17
N LEU A 405 -15.28 -13.77 16.85
CA LEU A 405 -14.41 -12.70 17.32
C LEU A 405 -14.39 -12.63 18.85
N LEU A 406 -15.54 -12.76 19.53
CA LEU A 406 -15.56 -12.80 21.00
C LEU A 406 -14.75 -13.97 21.55
N LYS A 407 -14.81 -15.17 20.95
CA LYS A 407 -13.96 -16.31 21.33
C LYS A 407 -12.48 -15.98 21.23
N LEU A 408 -12.07 -15.33 20.14
CA LEU A 408 -10.70 -14.86 19.96
C LEU A 408 -10.33 -13.82 21.04
N LEU A 409 -11.21 -12.87 21.32
CA LEU A 409 -10.97 -11.84 22.34
C LEU A 409 -10.79 -12.41 23.74
N ARG A 410 -11.41 -13.55 24.09
CA ARG A 410 -11.14 -14.25 25.38
C ARG A 410 -9.67 -14.60 25.53
N ILE A 411 -9.08 -15.16 24.47
CA ILE A 411 -7.65 -15.53 24.43
C ILE A 411 -6.79 -14.26 24.55
N VAL A 412 -7.14 -13.23 23.77
CA VAL A 412 -6.41 -11.95 23.79
C VAL A 412 -6.45 -11.30 25.17
N ILE A 413 -7.61 -11.24 25.83
CA ILE A 413 -7.76 -10.66 27.17
C ILE A 413 -6.85 -11.38 28.16
N LEU A 414 -6.85 -12.71 28.16
CA LEU A 414 -6.02 -13.49 29.08
C LEU A 414 -4.53 -13.29 28.81
N GLN A 415 -4.09 -13.35 27.55
CA GLN A 415 -2.69 -13.13 27.18
C GLN A 415 -2.22 -11.69 27.47
N ASP A 416 -2.99 -10.69 27.05
CA ASP A 416 -2.63 -9.28 27.18
C ASP A 416 -2.71 -8.82 28.66
N SER A 417 -3.61 -9.42 29.47
CA SER A 417 -3.76 -9.09 30.90
C SER A 417 -2.48 -9.29 31.71
N VAL A 418 -1.67 -10.31 31.40
CA VAL A 418 -0.44 -10.64 32.13
C VAL A 418 0.50 -9.45 32.16
N PHE A 419 0.64 -8.76 31.04
CA PHE A 419 1.53 -7.61 30.88
C PHE A 419 0.84 -6.29 31.24
N LEU A 420 -0.44 -6.13 30.89
CA LEU A 420 -1.19 -4.90 31.22
C LEU A 420 -1.39 -4.73 32.72
N ARG A 421 -1.51 -5.83 33.49
CA ARG A 421 -1.61 -5.78 34.96
C ARG A 421 -0.33 -5.25 35.59
N ILE A 422 0.85 -5.55 35.03
CA ILE A 422 2.13 -5.01 35.49
C ILE A 422 2.21 -3.52 35.19
N ARG A 423 1.77 -3.09 34.01
CA ARG A 423 1.81 -1.69 33.57
C ARG A 423 0.77 -0.80 34.26
N HIS A 424 -0.41 -1.36 34.57
CA HIS A 424 -1.55 -0.64 35.16
C HIS A 424 -2.10 -1.37 36.39
N PRO A 425 -1.30 -1.58 37.45
CA PRO A 425 -1.66 -2.46 38.57
C PRO A 425 -2.87 -1.98 39.37
N THR A 426 -3.15 -0.67 39.35
CA THR A 426 -4.25 -0.05 40.08
C THR A 426 -5.59 -0.09 39.34
N HIS A 427 -5.61 -0.56 38.08
CA HIS A 427 -6.84 -0.54 37.29
C HIS A 427 -7.90 -1.50 37.87
N PRO A 428 -9.19 -1.08 38.05
CA PRO A 428 -10.17 -1.91 38.73
C PRO A 428 -10.56 -3.19 38.00
N VAL A 429 -10.25 -3.32 36.71
CA VAL A 429 -10.54 -4.53 35.93
C VAL A 429 -9.91 -5.79 36.55
N TRP A 430 -8.77 -5.63 37.24
CA TRP A 430 -8.07 -6.73 37.91
C TRP A 430 -8.78 -7.24 39.16
N LYS A 431 -9.82 -6.54 39.66
CA LYS A 431 -10.66 -7.01 40.77
C LYS A 431 -11.62 -8.13 40.34
N HIS A 432 -11.82 -8.33 39.04
CA HIS A 432 -12.68 -9.40 38.55
C HIS A 432 -12.08 -10.77 38.90
N GLY A 433 -12.91 -11.70 39.40
CA GLY A 433 -12.46 -12.99 39.94
C GLY A 433 -11.64 -13.85 38.97
N VAL A 434 -11.82 -13.68 37.65
CA VAL A 434 -11.03 -14.38 36.62
C VAL A 434 -9.53 -14.14 36.75
N PHE A 435 -9.10 -12.94 37.20
CA PHE A 435 -7.68 -12.57 37.32
C PHE A 435 -7.07 -12.96 38.67
N SER A 436 -7.88 -13.52 39.57
CA SER A 436 -7.47 -14.09 40.85
C SER A 436 -7.63 -15.62 40.87
N ASP A 437 -8.07 -16.21 39.76
CA ASP A 437 -8.25 -17.65 39.64
C ASP A 437 -6.89 -18.37 39.66
N PRO A 438 -6.73 -19.47 40.43
CA PRO A 438 -5.47 -20.23 40.45
C PRO A 438 -4.99 -20.68 39.06
N SER A 439 -5.92 -21.04 38.17
CA SER A 439 -5.59 -21.43 36.79
C SER A 439 -5.06 -20.25 35.98
N TYR A 440 -5.55 -19.03 36.24
CA TYR A 440 -5.03 -17.81 35.63
C TYR A 440 -3.63 -17.47 36.16
N ILE A 441 -3.41 -17.58 37.47
CA ILE A 441 -2.11 -17.29 38.08
C ILE A 441 -1.03 -18.22 37.50
N SER A 442 -1.31 -19.53 37.46
CA SER A 442 -0.39 -20.50 36.86
C SER A 442 -0.16 -20.24 35.38
N PHE A 443 -1.21 -19.90 34.62
CA PHE A 443 -1.08 -19.50 33.21
C PHE A 443 -0.21 -18.25 33.04
N ALA A 444 -0.40 -17.23 33.88
CA ALA A 444 0.33 -15.97 33.82
C ALA A 444 1.83 -16.16 34.10
N GLU A 445 2.16 -17.01 35.07
CA GLU A 445 3.54 -17.41 35.37
C GLU A 445 4.17 -18.15 34.19
N GLN A 446 3.49 -19.18 33.66
CA GLN A 446 3.97 -19.95 32.50
C GLN A 446 4.18 -19.05 31.27
N LEU A 447 3.24 -18.15 30.99
CA LEU A 447 3.36 -17.23 29.86
C LEU A 447 4.53 -16.25 30.05
N SER A 448 4.71 -15.72 31.26
CA SER A 448 5.82 -14.80 31.56
C SER A 448 7.18 -15.49 31.36
N VAL A 449 7.32 -16.73 31.84
CA VAL A 449 8.53 -17.55 31.65
C VAL A 449 8.73 -17.90 30.18
N ALA A 450 7.67 -18.27 29.46
CA ALA A 450 7.75 -18.60 28.05
C ALA A 450 8.21 -17.40 27.22
N VAL A 451 7.63 -16.22 27.43
CA VAL A 451 8.00 -14.99 26.72
C VAL A 451 9.42 -14.54 27.04
N ALA A 452 9.85 -14.63 28.30
CA ALA A 452 11.21 -14.24 28.70
C ALA A 452 12.30 -15.11 28.06
N ASN A 453 12.01 -16.39 27.81
CA ASN A 453 12.95 -17.35 27.22
C ASN A 453 12.80 -17.50 25.70
N GLN A 454 11.85 -16.79 25.07
CA GLN A 454 11.57 -16.97 23.66
C GLN A 454 12.53 -16.17 22.80
N VAL A 455 13.22 -16.85 21.88
CA VAL A 455 13.99 -16.22 20.81
C VAL A 455 13.10 -16.05 19.59
N ASP A 456 13.23 -14.92 18.88
CA ASP A 456 12.49 -14.67 17.64
C ASP A 456 12.79 -15.80 16.63
N PRO A 457 11.77 -16.52 16.11
CA PRO A 457 11.98 -17.57 15.13
C PRO A 457 12.72 -17.11 13.86
N ALA A 458 12.58 -15.85 13.47
CA ALA A 458 13.34 -15.29 12.34
C ALA A 458 14.84 -15.19 12.67
N GLU A 459 15.17 -14.80 13.90
CA GLU A 459 16.55 -14.76 14.38
C GLU A 459 17.16 -16.16 14.48
N LEU A 460 16.38 -17.15 14.96
CA LEU A 460 16.80 -18.55 14.97
C LEU A 460 17.08 -19.08 13.56
N GLN A 461 16.28 -18.71 12.56
CA GLN A 461 16.56 -19.08 11.17
C GLN A 461 17.83 -18.42 10.64
N LEU A 462 18.05 -17.14 10.97
CA LEU A 462 19.28 -16.44 10.61
C LEU A 462 20.51 -17.12 11.23
N GLN A 463 20.45 -17.42 12.54
CA GLN A 463 21.52 -18.11 13.25
C GLN A 463 21.82 -19.50 12.66
N ARG A 464 20.80 -20.25 12.24
CA ARG A 464 20.97 -21.55 11.57
C ARG A 464 21.54 -21.44 10.17
N ALA A 465 21.20 -20.38 9.44
CA ALA A 465 21.67 -20.17 8.08
C ALA A 465 23.08 -19.56 8.03
N MET A 466 23.51 -18.86 9.09
CA MET A 466 24.78 -18.13 9.13
C MET A 466 26.00 -19.04 8.88
N PRO A 467 26.16 -20.22 9.52
CA PRO A 467 27.30 -21.10 9.26
C PRO A 467 27.35 -21.55 7.80
N ILE A 468 26.20 -21.93 7.23
CA ILE A 468 26.10 -22.39 5.83
C ILE A 468 26.51 -21.27 4.87
N MET A 469 26.08 -20.03 5.14
CA MET A 469 26.48 -18.87 4.36
C MET A 469 27.99 -18.60 4.51
N THR A 470 28.54 -18.69 5.71
CA THR A 470 29.98 -18.52 5.96
C THR A 470 30.82 -19.55 5.22
N ASP A 471 30.42 -20.83 5.25
CA ASP A 471 31.12 -21.90 4.52
C ASP A 471 31.10 -21.65 3.01
N ARG A 472 29.94 -21.23 2.48
CA ARG A 472 29.82 -20.92 1.05
C ARG A 472 30.65 -19.70 0.64
N ILE A 473 30.65 -18.65 1.46
CA ILE A 473 31.48 -17.46 1.23
C ILE A 473 32.96 -17.82 1.29
N SER A 474 33.37 -18.64 2.25
CA SER A 474 34.76 -19.06 2.42
C SER A 474 35.23 -19.91 1.24
N SER A 475 34.41 -20.88 0.80
CA SER A 475 34.70 -21.68 -0.41
C SER A 475 34.77 -20.81 -1.67
N LEU A 476 33.85 -19.84 -1.85
CA LEU A 476 33.93 -18.91 -2.97
C LEU A 476 35.19 -18.06 -2.92
N HIS A 477 35.60 -17.62 -1.72
CA HIS A 477 36.83 -16.86 -1.51
C HIS A 477 38.07 -17.70 -1.84
N GLU A 478 38.10 -18.97 -1.44
CA GLU A 478 39.18 -19.91 -1.76
C GLU A 478 39.26 -20.17 -3.28
N ASP A 479 38.14 -20.42 -3.95
CA ASP A 479 38.07 -20.59 -5.41
C ASP A 479 38.56 -19.34 -6.16
N LEU A 480 38.15 -18.15 -5.71
CA LEU A 480 38.61 -16.88 -6.26
C LEU A 480 40.12 -16.71 -6.09
N THR A 481 40.64 -17.03 -4.91
CA THR A 481 42.07 -16.95 -4.59
C THR A 481 42.88 -17.93 -5.45
N ASN A 482 42.42 -19.18 -5.57
CA ASN A 482 43.06 -20.20 -6.41
C ASN A 482 43.09 -19.80 -7.88
N LYS A 483 42.00 -19.22 -8.40
CA LYS A 483 41.98 -18.68 -9.77
C LYS A 483 42.94 -17.52 -9.95
N PHE A 484 43.05 -16.62 -8.96
CA PHE A 484 43.97 -15.49 -9.00
C PHE A 484 45.43 -15.97 -9.03
N ASN A 485 45.79 -16.88 -8.13
CA ASN A 485 47.10 -17.52 -8.09
C ASN A 485 47.42 -18.24 -9.42
N GLY A 486 46.44 -18.92 -10.03
CA GLY A 486 46.59 -19.57 -11.33
C GLY A 486 46.75 -18.59 -12.51
N VAL A 487 46.25 -17.36 -12.39
CA VAL A 487 46.54 -16.28 -13.36
C VAL A 487 47.96 -15.76 -13.15
N GLU A 488 48.35 -15.51 -11.91
CA GLU A 488 49.70 -15.03 -11.55
C GLU A 488 50.79 -16.01 -12.01
N LEU A 489 50.58 -17.32 -11.83
CA LEU A 489 51.49 -18.36 -12.30
C LEU A 489 51.64 -18.35 -13.83
N ARG A 490 50.53 -18.24 -14.56
CA ARG A 490 50.55 -18.17 -16.04
C ARG A 490 51.24 -16.92 -16.54
N LEU A 491 51.01 -15.78 -15.87
CA LEU A 491 51.69 -14.52 -16.19
C LEU A 491 53.21 -14.67 -16.01
N SER A 492 53.62 -15.29 -14.89
CA SER A 492 55.03 -15.55 -14.59
C SER A 492 55.68 -16.47 -15.62
N GLN A 493 54.99 -17.54 -16.03
CA GLN A 493 55.47 -18.43 -17.09
C GLN A 493 55.64 -17.69 -18.43
N GLN A 494 54.67 -16.87 -18.82
CA GLN A 494 54.78 -16.05 -20.04
C GLN A 494 55.94 -15.05 -19.97
N THR A 495 56.20 -14.45 -18.81
CA THR A 495 57.35 -13.55 -18.65
C THR A 495 58.69 -14.28 -18.79
N GLU A 496 58.79 -15.53 -18.33
CA GLU A 496 60.01 -16.33 -18.46
C GLU A 496 60.21 -16.82 -19.90
N GLU A 497 59.14 -17.22 -20.59
CA GLU A 497 59.18 -17.54 -22.02
C GLU A 497 59.63 -16.35 -22.87
N LEU A 498 59.11 -15.15 -22.59
CA LEU A 498 59.54 -13.91 -23.24
C LEU A 498 61.00 -13.60 -22.96
N ARG A 499 61.48 -13.83 -21.72
CA ARG A 499 62.89 -13.67 -21.36
C ARG A 499 63.78 -14.65 -22.15
N GLY A 500 63.38 -15.92 -22.25
CA GLY A 500 64.08 -16.92 -23.04
C GLY A 500 64.10 -16.61 -24.53
N LEU A 501 62.98 -16.13 -25.09
CA LEU A 501 62.91 -15.69 -26.49
C LEU A 501 63.84 -14.49 -26.75
N LYS A 502 63.86 -13.52 -25.82
CA LYS A 502 64.76 -12.38 -25.88
C LYS A 502 66.23 -12.82 -25.88
N SER A 503 66.61 -13.74 -25.00
CA SER A 503 68.00 -14.26 -24.97
C SER A 503 68.38 -14.94 -26.27
N ARG A 504 67.49 -15.75 -26.87
CA ARG A 504 67.77 -16.39 -28.17
C ARG A 504 67.92 -15.37 -29.30
N LEU A 505 67.13 -14.30 -29.28
CA LEU A 505 67.28 -13.19 -30.22
C LEU A 505 68.61 -12.46 -30.03
N GLU A 506 69.00 -12.21 -28.78
CA GLU A 506 70.31 -11.64 -28.45
C GLU A 506 71.46 -12.53 -28.93
N ASP A 507 71.36 -13.87 -28.79
CA ASP A 507 72.35 -14.82 -29.31
C ASP A 507 72.44 -14.79 -30.85
N ILE A 508 71.32 -14.68 -31.56
CA ILE A 508 71.30 -14.51 -33.02
C ILE A 508 71.94 -13.17 -33.41
N MET A 509 71.57 -12.08 -32.73
CA MET A 509 72.09 -10.74 -33.03
C MET A 509 73.59 -10.61 -32.78
N ASN A 510 74.10 -11.30 -31.75
CA ASN A 510 75.52 -11.31 -31.41
C ASN A 510 76.34 -12.34 -32.21
N GLY A 511 75.71 -13.07 -33.15
CA GLY A 511 76.38 -14.03 -34.02
C GLY A 511 76.77 -15.36 -33.34
N ASN A 512 76.22 -15.63 -32.16
CA ASN A 512 76.51 -16.84 -31.37
C ASN A 512 75.61 -18.03 -31.72
N ALA A 513 74.63 -17.86 -32.62
CA ALA A 513 73.70 -18.91 -33.03
C ALA A 513 73.88 -19.28 -34.52
N GLU A 514 74.07 -20.57 -34.81
CA GLU A 514 74.21 -21.11 -36.17
C GLU A 514 72.82 -21.36 -36.79
N MET A 515 72.41 -20.54 -37.76
CA MET A 515 71.13 -20.71 -38.46
C MET A 515 71.28 -21.68 -39.65
N ARG A 516 70.81 -22.93 -39.49
CA ARG A 516 70.66 -23.87 -40.61
C ARG A 516 69.36 -23.61 -41.37
N LEU A 517 69.47 -22.97 -42.53
CA LEU A 517 68.41 -22.88 -43.54
C LEU A 517 68.22 -24.23 -44.23
N CYS A 518 67.20 -24.99 -43.80
CA CYS A 518 66.73 -26.16 -44.56
C CYS A 518 65.72 -25.70 -45.62
N ALA A 519 66.19 -25.43 -46.83
CA ALA A 519 65.34 -25.27 -48.00
C ALA A 519 65.00 -26.65 -48.57
N ARG A 520 63.76 -27.13 -48.39
CA ARG A 520 63.21 -28.25 -49.18
C ARG A 520 62.30 -27.69 -50.27
N PHE A 521 62.69 -27.95 -51.52
CA PHE A 521 61.85 -27.80 -52.70
C PHE A 521 61.21 -29.15 -53.00
N ASP A 522 59.97 -29.36 -52.55
CA ASP A 522 59.12 -30.45 -53.01
C ASP A 522 57.95 -29.87 -53.82
N MET A 523 58.02 -30.04 -55.16
CA MET A 523 56.90 -29.85 -56.09
C MET A 523 56.00 -31.09 -56.02
N ASN A 524 55.20 -31.18 -54.97
CA ASN A 524 53.99 -31.99 -54.92
C ASN A 524 53.11 -31.49 -53.76
N TRP A 525 51.92 -31.03 -54.10
CA TRP A 525 50.85 -30.67 -53.17
C TRP A 525 50.35 -31.94 -52.44
N PRO A 526 50.49 -32.07 -51.11
CA PRO A 526 49.87 -33.15 -50.37
C PRO A 526 48.44 -32.74 -50.00
N SER A 527 47.47 -33.41 -50.62
CA SER A 527 46.09 -33.46 -50.11
C SER A 527 45.96 -34.62 -49.14
N SER A 528 45.92 -34.35 -47.83
CA SER A 528 45.45 -35.26 -46.76
C SER A 528 45.53 -34.47 -45.44
N ARG A 529 44.45 -34.04 -44.76
CA ARG A 529 43.32 -34.79 -44.19
C ARG A 529 43.72 -36.16 -43.67
N GLN A 530 44.05 -36.22 -42.37
CA GLN A 530 43.34 -36.98 -41.31
C GLN A 530 44.26 -37.12 -40.07
N THR A 531 43.90 -36.45 -38.96
CA THR A 531 43.31 -37.01 -37.73
C THR A 531 44.22 -37.92 -36.92
N SER A 532 44.48 -37.51 -35.67
CA SER A 532 44.63 -38.43 -34.54
C SER A 532 43.69 -37.98 -33.42
N THR A 533 42.49 -38.57 -33.44
CA THR A 533 41.57 -38.72 -32.32
C THR A 533 42.05 -39.84 -31.40
N LEU A 534 41.98 -39.62 -30.08
CA LEU A 534 41.69 -40.60 -29.02
C LEU A 534 40.99 -39.78 -27.92
N GLU A 535 39.66 -39.66 -27.97
CA GLU A 535 38.67 -40.57 -27.36
C GLU A 535 38.75 -40.64 -25.83
N GLN A 536 37.68 -40.19 -25.17
CA GLN A 536 36.92 -41.11 -24.32
C GLN A 536 35.45 -40.69 -24.20
N ARG A 537 34.61 -41.66 -24.58
CA ARG A 537 33.15 -41.71 -24.53
C ARG A 537 32.66 -41.95 -23.10
N VAL A 538 31.44 -41.49 -22.79
CA VAL A 538 30.49 -42.28 -21.99
C VAL A 538 29.12 -42.19 -22.65
N ASP A 539 28.46 -43.35 -22.67
CA ASP A 539 27.44 -43.81 -23.61
C ASP A 539 26.03 -43.22 -23.44
N VAL A 540 25.34 -43.10 -24.57
CA VAL A 540 23.89 -42.95 -24.65
C VAL A 540 23.31 -44.32 -25.00
N ASN A 541 22.54 -44.89 -24.08
CA ASN A 541 21.73 -46.07 -24.33
C ASN A 541 20.29 -45.63 -24.63
N THR A 542 19.87 -45.72 -25.90
CA THR A 542 18.47 -45.58 -26.31
C THR A 542 17.85 -46.95 -26.48
N ASN A 543 16.74 -47.22 -25.82
CA ASN A 543 15.71 -48.06 -26.42
C ASN A 543 14.29 -47.62 -26.04
N ALA A 544 13.59 -47.24 -27.11
CA ALA A 544 12.16 -47.27 -27.41
C ALA A 544 11.14 -47.48 -26.28
N GLY A 545 10.15 -46.58 -26.23
CA GLY A 545 8.82 -46.93 -25.76
C GLY A 545 7.98 -45.76 -25.28
N SER A 546 6.87 -45.52 -26.00
CA SER A 546 5.65 -44.87 -25.55
C SER A 546 5.55 -43.35 -25.70
N SER A 547 4.72 -43.00 -26.69
CA SER A 547 4.00 -41.74 -26.87
C SER A 547 3.55 -41.11 -25.55
N ARG A 548 4.01 -39.89 -25.28
CA ARG A 548 3.28 -38.89 -24.50
C ARG A 548 3.75 -37.49 -24.90
N ILE A 549 2.76 -36.67 -25.22
CA ILE A 549 2.80 -35.25 -25.62
C ILE A 549 3.91 -34.49 -24.87
N GLU A 550 4.94 -34.00 -25.59
CA GLU A 550 5.91 -33.05 -25.03
C GLU A 550 5.25 -31.68 -24.88
N THR A 551 4.99 -31.31 -23.63
CA THR A 551 4.74 -29.93 -23.23
C THR A 551 6.03 -29.13 -23.37
N ILE A 552 6.03 -28.14 -24.25
CA ILE A 552 7.12 -27.19 -24.50
C ILE A 552 7.53 -26.51 -23.18
N ASP A 553 8.78 -26.70 -22.77
CA ASP A 553 9.39 -26.10 -21.58
C ASP A 553 9.58 -24.58 -21.78
N LEU A 554 9.13 -23.77 -20.82
CA LEU A 554 9.22 -22.30 -20.86
C LEU A 554 10.57 -21.80 -20.32
N PRO A 555 11.25 -20.84 -20.98
CA PRO A 555 12.40 -20.16 -20.39
C PRO A 555 11.94 -19.18 -19.30
N ARG A 556 11.83 -19.65 -18.04
CA ARG A 556 11.32 -18.88 -16.89
C ARG A 556 12.24 -17.76 -16.37
N THR A 557 13.32 -17.40 -17.07
CA THR A 557 14.38 -16.54 -16.51
C THR A 557 14.90 -15.42 -17.42
N TYR A 558 14.23 -15.10 -18.54
CA TYR A 558 14.64 -13.91 -19.31
C TYR A 558 14.15 -12.62 -18.65
N ARG A 559 15.06 -11.70 -18.34
CA ARG A 559 14.78 -10.35 -17.81
C ARG A 559 15.24 -9.28 -18.80
N LEU A 560 14.34 -8.35 -19.13
CA LEU A 560 14.69 -7.21 -19.98
C LEU A 560 15.67 -6.27 -19.24
N SER A 561 16.70 -5.82 -19.95
CA SER A 561 17.73 -4.96 -19.38
C SER A 561 17.16 -3.62 -18.93
N ARG A 562 17.35 -3.28 -17.65
CA ARG A 562 16.94 -1.98 -17.09
C ARG A 562 17.94 -0.86 -17.39
N GLY A 563 19.14 -1.19 -17.85
CA GLY A 563 20.18 -0.22 -18.19
C GLY A 563 20.01 0.46 -19.55
N ILE A 564 19.06 0.00 -20.37
CA ILE A 564 18.80 0.59 -21.69
C ILE A 564 18.07 1.92 -21.54
N ILE A 565 18.72 2.99 -21.99
CA ILE A 565 18.22 4.37 -21.97
C ILE A 565 18.10 5.01 -23.36
N THR A 566 18.58 4.35 -24.42
CA THR A 566 18.52 4.83 -25.80
C THR A 566 17.55 3.98 -26.64
N VAL A 567 16.99 4.57 -27.69
CA VAL A 567 16.11 3.85 -28.63
C VAL A 567 16.90 2.84 -29.48
N THR A 568 18.15 3.15 -29.81
CA THR A 568 19.03 2.26 -30.59
C THR A 568 19.42 1.00 -29.84
N ASP A 569 19.73 1.09 -28.54
CA ASP A 569 20.03 -0.08 -27.71
C ASP A 569 18.76 -0.90 -27.42
N LEU A 570 17.60 -0.23 -27.32
CA LEU A 570 16.31 -0.91 -27.23
C LEU A 570 16.01 -1.74 -28.48
N TRP A 571 16.30 -1.20 -29.66
CA TRP A 571 16.14 -1.92 -30.93
C TRP A 571 17.11 -3.11 -31.02
N ARG A 572 18.34 -2.94 -30.54
CA ARG A 572 19.34 -4.03 -30.50
C ARG A 572 18.92 -5.19 -29.59
N GLU A 573 18.41 -4.90 -28.38
CA GLU A 573 17.84 -5.92 -27.48
C GLU A 573 16.68 -6.68 -28.15
N TRP A 574 15.89 -5.98 -28.97
CA TRP A 574 14.77 -6.57 -29.69
C TRP A 574 15.20 -7.52 -30.82
N THR A 575 16.21 -7.16 -31.62
CA THR A 575 16.59 -7.90 -32.83
C THR A 575 17.72 -8.91 -32.60
N GLU A 576 18.75 -8.54 -31.86
CA GLU A 576 19.98 -9.32 -31.68
C GLU A 576 20.07 -9.96 -30.28
N GLY A 577 19.42 -9.36 -29.29
CA GLY A 577 19.59 -9.74 -27.88
C GLY A 577 20.79 -9.05 -27.23
N LEU A 578 20.96 -9.25 -25.92
CA LEU A 578 22.08 -8.68 -25.15
C LEU A 578 22.84 -9.79 -24.42
N GLY A 579 24.18 -9.67 -24.35
CA GLY A 579 25.02 -10.57 -23.55
C GLY A 579 25.01 -12.03 -23.99
N GLY A 580 24.77 -12.32 -25.28
CA GLY A 580 24.69 -13.69 -25.82
C GLY A 580 23.35 -14.42 -25.55
N GLY A 581 22.36 -13.74 -24.98
CA GLY A 581 21.00 -14.27 -24.80
C GLY A 581 20.11 -14.13 -26.05
N PRO A 582 18.93 -14.79 -26.08
CA PRO A 582 18.02 -14.73 -27.22
C PRO A 582 17.44 -13.32 -27.42
N SER A 583 17.08 -12.99 -28.67
CA SER A 583 16.42 -11.72 -28.97
C SER A 583 14.98 -11.70 -28.45
N VAL A 584 14.52 -10.52 -28.03
CA VAL A 584 13.16 -10.38 -27.47
C VAL A 584 12.09 -10.67 -28.55
N LYS A 585 12.40 -10.39 -29.82
CA LYS A 585 11.54 -10.75 -30.96
C LYS A 585 11.40 -12.27 -31.12
N GLU A 586 12.47 -13.03 -30.89
CA GLU A 586 12.41 -14.50 -30.93
C GLU A 586 11.62 -15.07 -29.74
N LEU A 587 11.76 -14.48 -28.55
CA LEU A 587 11.00 -14.84 -27.37
C LEU A 587 9.49 -14.63 -27.57
N GLU A 588 9.10 -13.48 -28.13
CA GLU A 588 7.69 -13.21 -28.45
C GLU A 588 7.16 -14.16 -29.55
N ARG A 589 7.96 -14.48 -30.56
CA ARG A 589 7.54 -15.40 -31.63
C ARG A 589 7.28 -16.82 -31.12
N LYS A 590 8.14 -17.32 -30.22
CA LYS A 590 8.07 -18.71 -29.75
C LYS A 590 7.09 -18.91 -28.59
N TRP A 591 6.96 -17.93 -27.68
CA TRP A 591 6.17 -18.07 -26.45
C TRP A 591 5.13 -16.95 -26.24
N GLY A 592 4.90 -16.08 -27.23
CA GLY A 592 3.96 -14.96 -27.11
C GLY A 592 4.33 -14.02 -25.97
N THR A 593 3.37 -13.69 -25.10
CA THR A 593 3.65 -12.95 -23.85
C THR A 593 3.84 -13.86 -22.64
N ALA A 594 3.78 -15.19 -22.82
CA ALA A 594 3.88 -16.15 -21.72
C ALA A 594 5.28 -16.20 -21.09
N TRP A 595 6.33 -15.80 -21.83
CA TRP A 595 7.69 -15.70 -21.30
C TRP A 595 7.88 -14.53 -20.31
N CYS A 596 6.98 -13.52 -20.31
CA CYS A 596 7.03 -12.38 -19.39
C CYS A 596 5.79 -12.32 -18.48
N GLU A 597 5.98 -12.38 -17.17
CA GLU A 597 4.89 -12.31 -16.17
C GLU A 597 4.95 -11.03 -15.32
N GLY A 598 3.80 -10.62 -14.78
CA GLY A 598 3.69 -9.54 -13.80
C GLY A 598 4.28 -8.19 -14.24
N ASN A 599 5.27 -7.70 -13.50
CA ASN A 599 5.92 -6.40 -13.76
C ASN A 599 6.75 -6.41 -15.05
N GLU A 600 7.28 -7.58 -15.46
CA GLU A 600 8.08 -7.72 -16.68
C GLU A 600 7.21 -7.52 -17.93
N ARG A 601 5.97 -8.05 -17.91
CA ARG A 601 5.00 -7.86 -18.99
C ARG A 601 4.61 -6.39 -19.16
N ARG A 602 4.43 -5.65 -18.06
CA ARG A 602 4.14 -4.21 -18.12
C ARG A 602 5.32 -3.43 -18.70
N PHE A 603 6.54 -3.81 -18.34
CA PHE A 603 7.75 -3.18 -18.86
C PHE A 603 7.96 -3.49 -20.35
N PHE A 604 7.76 -4.74 -20.75
CA PHE A 604 7.74 -5.19 -22.14
C PHE A 604 6.74 -4.40 -22.98
N ASN A 605 5.47 -4.32 -22.56
CA ASN A 605 4.43 -3.62 -23.32
C ASN A 605 4.74 -2.13 -23.53
N ARG A 606 5.40 -1.46 -22.57
CA ARG A 606 5.83 -0.07 -22.73
C ARG A 606 6.93 0.08 -23.78
N ARG A 607 7.85 -0.88 -23.85
CA ARG A 607 8.93 -0.91 -24.84
C ARG A 607 8.41 -1.33 -26.22
N LYS A 608 7.47 -2.27 -26.29
CA LYS A 608 6.85 -2.77 -27.52
C LYS A 608 6.22 -1.65 -28.36
N ILE A 609 5.57 -0.70 -27.70
CA ILE A 609 4.99 0.50 -28.34
C ILE A 609 6.06 1.32 -29.10
N VAL A 610 7.30 1.36 -28.61
CA VAL A 610 8.42 2.05 -29.28
C VAL A 610 8.91 1.24 -30.49
N LEU A 611 8.99 -0.09 -30.34
CA LEU A 611 9.41 -1.00 -31.39
C LEU A 611 8.43 -1.01 -32.57
N GLU A 612 7.13 -1.06 -32.28
CA GLU A 612 6.07 -0.95 -33.30
C GLU A 612 6.11 0.39 -34.03
N ALA A 613 6.48 1.49 -33.34
CA ALA A 613 6.62 2.79 -33.99
C ALA A 613 7.85 2.86 -34.92
N ILE A 614 8.94 2.17 -34.59
CA ILE A 614 10.12 2.04 -35.46
C ILE A 614 9.74 1.27 -36.73
N GLU A 615 9.05 0.14 -36.60
CA GLU A 615 8.60 -0.66 -37.74
C GLU A 615 7.62 0.12 -38.63
N ASN A 616 6.68 0.85 -38.05
CA ASN A 616 5.75 1.72 -38.77
C ASN A 616 6.44 2.90 -39.47
N ARG A 617 7.54 3.42 -38.92
CA ARG A 617 8.31 4.50 -39.56
C ARG A 617 9.16 3.96 -40.70
N ALA A 618 9.77 2.79 -40.53
CA ALA A 618 10.55 2.14 -41.58
C ALA A 618 9.69 1.78 -42.80
N SER A 619 8.44 1.35 -42.60
CA SER A 619 7.52 1.05 -43.69
C SER A 619 7.11 2.28 -44.52
N GLN A 620 7.28 3.49 -43.99
CA GLN A 620 7.02 4.76 -44.67
C GLN A 620 8.23 5.28 -45.46
N LEU A 621 9.41 4.65 -45.33
CA LEU A 621 10.61 5.02 -46.07
C LEU A 621 10.63 4.35 -47.45
N LEU A 622 11.28 4.99 -48.43
CA LEU A 622 11.52 4.43 -49.76
C LEU A 622 12.25 3.08 -49.64
N GLY A 623 11.70 2.04 -50.26
CA GLY A 623 12.20 0.66 -50.14
C GLY A 623 11.53 -0.18 -49.05
N GLY A 624 10.62 0.39 -48.25
CA GLY A 624 9.84 -0.35 -47.25
C GLY A 624 10.67 -0.84 -46.06
N ILE A 625 10.23 -1.94 -45.44
CA ILE A 625 10.86 -2.49 -44.23
C ILE A 625 12.15 -3.24 -44.64
N THR A 626 13.27 -2.53 -44.64
CA THR A 626 14.63 -3.08 -44.76
C THR A 626 15.39 -2.90 -43.44
N GLU A 627 16.45 -3.70 -43.23
CA GLU A 627 17.27 -3.59 -42.01
C GLU A 627 17.91 -2.19 -41.86
N GLU A 628 18.29 -1.59 -42.99
CA GLU A 628 18.84 -0.23 -43.05
C GLU A 628 17.79 0.83 -42.70
N ASN A 629 16.57 0.72 -43.25
CA ASN A 629 15.46 1.62 -42.92
C ASN A 629 15.00 1.50 -41.46
N LEU A 630 15.07 0.30 -40.86
CA LEU A 630 14.77 0.09 -39.44
C LEU A 630 15.82 0.75 -38.53
N LYS A 631 17.10 0.67 -38.90
CA LYS A 631 18.20 1.36 -38.18
C LYS A 631 18.05 2.87 -38.28
N LEU A 632 17.74 3.40 -39.48
CA LEU A 632 17.47 4.83 -39.69
C LEU A 632 16.25 5.30 -38.88
N ALA A 633 15.17 4.52 -38.83
CA ALA A 633 13.99 4.84 -38.04
C ALA A 633 14.29 4.86 -36.53
N ALA A 634 15.07 3.90 -36.03
CA ALA A 634 15.50 3.87 -34.62
C ALA A 634 16.38 5.07 -34.25
N GLN A 635 17.32 5.45 -35.12
CA GLN A 635 18.17 6.65 -34.95
C GLN A 635 17.32 7.92 -34.95
N TRP A 636 16.36 8.04 -35.86
CA TRP A 636 15.48 9.21 -35.93
C TRP A 636 14.68 9.43 -34.63
N PHE A 637 14.13 8.36 -34.03
CA PHE A 637 13.44 8.46 -32.74
C PHE A 637 14.38 8.85 -31.60
N GLU A 638 15.63 8.39 -31.64
CA GLU A 638 16.64 8.76 -30.65
C GLU A 638 17.01 10.25 -30.74
N GLU A 639 17.31 10.77 -31.94
CA GLU A 639 17.64 12.17 -32.18
C GLU A 639 16.48 13.10 -31.79
N LYS A 640 15.25 12.73 -32.15
CA LYS A 640 14.05 13.49 -31.76
C LYS A 640 13.82 13.49 -30.25
N ARG A 641 14.07 12.37 -29.57
CA ARG A 641 13.99 12.30 -28.10
C ARG A 641 15.07 13.18 -27.44
N GLN A 642 16.31 13.13 -27.95
CA GLN A 642 17.44 13.91 -27.42
C GLN A 642 17.28 15.41 -27.62
N SER A 643 16.82 15.85 -28.81
CA SER A 643 16.57 17.28 -29.09
C SER A 643 15.54 17.91 -28.14
N GLN A 644 14.59 17.12 -27.62
CA GLN A 644 13.62 17.56 -26.62
C GLN A 644 14.03 17.31 -25.17
N LYS A 645 15.25 16.78 -24.93
CA LYS A 645 15.80 16.40 -23.62
C LYS A 645 14.84 15.48 -22.83
N LYS A 646 14.25 14.48 -23.49
CA LYS A 646 13.26 13.57 -22.88
C LYS A 646 13.85 12.18 -22.60
N SER A 647 13.30 11.45 -21.63
CA SER A 647 13.72 10.07 -21.32
C SER A 647 13.06 9.04 -22.24
N LEU A 648 13.61 7.81 -22.30
CA LEU A 648 13.01 6.70 -23.05
C LEU A 648 11.62 6.32 -22.51
N ASP A 649 11.43 6.32 -21.18
CA ASP A 649 10.11 6.07 -20.56
C ASP A 649 9.09 7.17 -20.92
N TRP A 650 9.55 8.42 -21.07
CA TRP A 650 8.69 9.49 -21.56
C TRP A 650 8.28 9.25 -23.02
N LEU A 651 9.20 8.80 -23.88
CA LEU A 651 8.92 8.47 -25.28
C LEU A 651 7.88 7.34 -25.38
N SER A 652 8.05 6.24 -24.63
CA SER A 652 7.10 5.12 -24.58
C SER A 652 5.65 5.53 -24.24
N LYS A 653 5.48 6.60 -23.45
CA LYS A 653 4.16 7.11 -23.04
C LYS A 653 3.55 8.11 -24.04
N ASN A 654 4.37 8.75 -24.87
CA ASN A 654 3.96 9.87 -25.72
C ASN A 654 4.20 9.61 -27.22
N ILE A 655 4.59 8.41 -27.61
CA ILE A 655 4.97 8.11 -28.99
C ILE A 655 3.83 8.35 -30.01
N LYS A 656 2.57 8.15 -29.59
CA LYS A 656 1.39 8.39 -30.42
C LYS A 656 1.22 9.88 -30.78
N ASN A 657 1.75 10.78 -29.96
CA ASN A 657 1.76 12.22 -30.21
C ASN A 657 2.98 12.64 -31.05
N PHE A 658 3.98 11.76 -31.24
CA PHE A 658 5.13 11.97 -32.14
C PHE A 658 4.83 11.53 -33.56
N SER A 659 4.05 10.46 -33.74
CA SER A 659 3.65 9.93 -35.04
C SER A 659 2.57 10.76 -35.74
N SER A 660 1.89 11.68 -35.04
CA SER A 660 0.86 12.57 -35.60
C SER A 660 1.40 13.84 -36.26
N VAL A 661 2.72 13.98 -36.46
CA VAL A 661 3.34 15.16 -37.08
C VAL A 661 3.56 15.00 -38.59
N PHE A 662 3.12 13.90 -39.20
CA PHE A 662 3.23 13.70 -40.66
C PHE A 662 1.88 13.37 -41.30
N SER A 663 1.06 14.41 -41.40
CA SER A 663 0.11 14.62 -42.48
C SER A 663 0.43 16.01 -43.04
N GLY A 664 1.53 16.08 -43.79
CA GLY A 664 2.10 17.29 -44.36
C GLY A 664 3.15 16.89 -45.37
#